data_AF-A0A6G0QA24-F1
#
_entry.id   AF-A0A6G0QA24-F1
#
_cell.length_a   1.000
_cell.length_b   1.000
_cell.length_c   1.000
_cell.angle_alpha   90.00
_cell.angle_beta   90.00
_cell.angle_gamma   90.00
#
_symmetry.space_group_name_H-M   'P 1'
#
loop_
_entity.id
_entity.type
_entity.pdbx_description
1 polymer ?
#
loop_
_entity_poly.entity_id
_entity_poly.type
_entity_poly.pdbx_seq_one_letter_code
_entity_poly.pdbx_strand_id
1 'polypeptide(L)'
;AKASVAFEAAIDVHSWLQSLEVGDAPADLALDCVYFSMPLLVLTQCANYLNFLETAGVSHESVVKSSATAVGHSQGVVSAVIFSAAKTAKEFAEIGVSVLRYMFWQGLRAQETYDQLLTQYKQDGKKLENAGPMLAVRGLKKEHVLKAIEVAQRRTKTPDLQLSLINASDMMNVTGFPATLTLLKQALEGLFAKPDANQTRIPHSQRKPTGSLSFLPLSAPFHTPLLAEAKPKLVQDVQRVKCAIKGSQLQVPVYATNAEATNLQTVDDVIDELINMQLLQLVDWTATWAKIAELHSNATHILEFGPDLGVAKLSDKFAEGLGIEVVIATAKHPVMSTSTKYAPHIGLQQFIDAAPTFTPAEATWSKKFGPQVTASGKLHNRFTRALNKPPVMVAGMTPTTSLEGIDLVAAIQNAGFHGELAAGGLSRPSIFEDAVNELVSKIKPGLGIAINMLYLNAKQWGFQFPMVLRMRRSGVPIESITIGAGIPTQERALEIMSQLEAVGIKVVCFKPGSVDGIHAVLEIAAAVPSMTVMLQWTGGRAGGHHSFEDFHQPMEETYAAIRRMSNVLLVVGSGFGNWEDSKQYLTGEWSLARGHLHKMPADGILMGSRVMVAKEAATAPEVKKLLVDTPGIESELEWETSYTGAVGGVVTVTSELGEPIHVVANRCAMLWKEFDDKYFSIPREQVELALRLNKQDIIAGLNADFQKPYFGCKRNVETGEFVPADLEEMSYGDVLTRLVDLMYVEVEGKPQRWAHDTYFSRVSKFITRTEERFRRESSGALFDQSELKSNPRGTVSAFIAKYPATVSTLLSVPDCDFFLDLCRTGGKPVNFVPAIDTEFKTWFMKDSLWYSEDLDAVPERDEQRVFILQGPVAVRYSTVVDEPVADILEGINTGFINVVKESGAVAAVPVVAAKQTVNIPGVDVMETESSVELSISTEENAVPSADEWLAALGASVSDKEWLKALVSSAHVVEEKKWLANPVRQLLVPQVGQKCVIDATDVRVFDSSMDIAGPVIEITKKDAVIAVVVNEVRPAVTELKAGVVALEMTFQYYPELTCSIHAEGSGFIEKVKAFYARFWVAIEGKEEESCEAACAESVMSPFTSEFSITKDDVVAYRAALGLSED
;
A
#
# COMPACT_ATOMS: atom_id res chain seq x y z
N ALA A 1 -31.85 53.78 23.39
CA ALA A 1 -30.37 53.72 23.49
C ALA A 1 -29.93 53.14 24.84
N LYS A 2 -30.19 53.81 25.99
CA LYS A 2 -29.82 53.32 27.34
C LYS A 2 -30.48 52.02 27.84
N ALA A 3 -31.33 51.37 27.04
CA ALA A 3 -32.04 50.14 27.39
C ALA A 3 -31.68 48.96 26.46
N SER A 4 -30.67 49.12 25.60
CA SER A 4 -30.18 48.05 24.72
C SER A 4 -29.04 47.33 25.42
N VAL A 5 -29.06 45.99 25.36
CA VAL A 5 -28.12 45.08 26.04
C VAL A 5 -26.65 45.36 25.68
N ALA A 6 -26.39 45.91 24.49
CA ALA A 6 -25.03 46.27 24.06
C ALA A 6 -24.41 47.46 24.82
N PHE A 7 -25.19 48.19 25.62
CA PHE A 7 -24.69 49.30 26.44
C PHE A 7 -24.67 48.98 27.94
N GLU A 8 -24.83 47.70 28.33
CA GLU A 8 -24.69 47.25 29.71
C GLU A 8 -23.22 47.27 30.19
N ALA A 9 -22.26 47.20 29.26
CA ALA A 9 -20.82 47.37 29.52
C ALA A 9 -20.19 48.32 28.48
N ALA A 10 -19.15 49.07 28.88
CA ALA A 10 -18.40 49.92 27.98
C ALA A 10 -17.44 49.09 27.10
N ILE A 11 -17.53 49.24 25.78
CA ILE A 11 -16.60 48.62 24.83
C ILE A 11 -15.37 49.53 24.69
N ASP A 12 -14.33 49.26 25.48
CA ASP A 12 -13.07 50.00 25.44
C ASP A 12 -11.91 49.05 25.10
N VAL A 13 -11.81 48.70 23.82
CA VAL A 13 -10.77 47.80 23.30
C VAL A 13 -9.37 48.34 23.58
N HIS A 14 -9.18 49.66 23.60
CA HIS A 14 -7.88 50.26 23.88
C HIS A 14 -7.45 49.99 25.32
N SER A 15 -8.36 50.21 26.28
CA SER A 15 -8.14 49.89 27.68
C SER A 15 -7.90 48.38 27.88
N TRP A 16 -8.69 47.53 27.21
CA TRP A 16 -8.53 46.07 27.29
C TRP A 16 -7.15 45.61 26.82
N LEU A 17 -6.68 46.09 25.66
CA LEU A 17 -5.36 45.75 25.13
C LEU A 17 -4.20 46.26 26.00
N GLN A 18 -4.41 47.28 26.83
CA GLN A 18 -3.41 47.79 27.77
C GLN A 18 -3.41 47.07 29.12
N SER A 19 -4.56 46.52 29.53
CA SER A 19 -4.77 46.02 30.90
C SER A 19 -4.89 44.51 31.02
N LEU A 20 -5.20 43.80 29.92
CA LEU A 20 -5.36 42.35 29.88
C LEU A 20 -4.09 41.69 29.32
N GLU A 21 -3.74 40.53 29.87
CA GLU A 21 -2.70 39.68 29.27
C GLU A 21 -3.28 38.88 28.09
N VAL A 22 -2.39 38.36 27.24
CA VAL A 22 -2.79 37.51 26.11
C VAL A 22 -3.49 36.26 26.64
N GLY A 23 -4.77 36.10 26.30
CA GLY A 23 -5.61 34.99 26.75
C GLY A 23 -6.64 35.38 27.80
N ASP A 24 -6.53 36.56 28.40
CA ASP A 24 -7.53 37.08 29.32
C ASP A 24 -8.73 37.67 28.58
N ALA A 25 -9.90 37.55 29.21
CA ALA A 25 -11.12 38.22 28.78
C ALA A 25 -11.52 39.29 29.82
N PRO A 26 -12.14 40.40 29.41
CA PRO A 26 -12.71 41.34 30.36
C PRO A 26 -13.70 40.63 31.29
N ALA A 27 -13.60 40.89 32.60
CA ALA A 27 -14.52 40.31 33.58
C ALA A 27 -15.98 40.66 33.24
N ASP A 28 -16.88 39.70 33.47
CA ASP A 28 -18.33 39.82 33.28
C ASP A 28 -18.80 40.13 31.84
N LEU A 29 -17.93 40.00 30.83
CA LEU A 29 -18.27 40.13 29.41
C LEU A 29 -18.29 38.78 28.70
N ALA A 30 -19.45 38.43 28.14
CA ALA A 30 -19.60 37.31 27.21
C ALA A 30 -19.12 37.73 25.82
N LEU A 31 -17.82 37.56 25.54
CA LEU A 31 -17.20 37.96 24.26
C LEU A 31 -17.75 37.21 23.03
N ASP A 32 -18.42 36.08 23.23
CA ASP A 32 -19.13 35.33 22.19
C ASP A 32 -20.46 36.00 21.76
N CYS A 33 -20.91 37.04 22.47
CA CYS A 33 -22.02 37.87 22.04
C CYS A 33 -21.73 38.54 20.70
N VAL A 34 -22.63 38.37 19.73
CA VAL A 34 -22.39 38.74 18.31
C VAL A 34 -22.17 40.22 18.07
N TYR A 35 -22.69 41.10 18.93
CA TYR A 35 -22.44 42.54 18.83
C TYR A 35 -21.05 42.96 19.35
N PHE A 36 -20.36 42.10 20.11
CA PHE A 36 -18.93 42.24 20.41
C PHE A 36 -18.08 41.46 19.39
N SER A 37 -18.38 40.18 19.18
CA SER A 37 -17.51 39.29 18.39
C SER A 37 -17.44 39.67 16.91
N MET A 38 -18.55 40.05 16.27
CA MET A 38 -18.54 40.38 14.83
C MET A 38 -17.58 41.53 14.48
N PRO A 39 -17.67 42.73 15.08
CA PRO A 39 -16.72 43.80 14.78
C PRO A 39 -15.29 43.45 15.24
N LEU A 40 -15.10 42.80 16.38
CA LEU A 40 -13.76 42.46 16.86
C LEU A 40 -13.04 41.42 15.98
N LEU A 41 -13.77 40.47 15.39
CA LEU A 41 -13.21 39.48 14.48
C LEU A 41 -12.79 40.12 13.15
N VAL A 42 -13.58 41.03 12.59
CA VAL A 42 -13.19 41.82 11.40
C VAL A 42 -11.98 42.70 11.71
N LEU A 43 -11.95 43.33 12.88
CA LEU A 43 -10.81 44.15 13.32
C LEU A 43 -9.54 43.29 13.42
N THR A 44 -9.64 42.10 13.99
CA THR A 44 -8.53 41.14 14.11
C THR A 44 -8.00 40.72 12.74
N GLN A 45 -8.88 40.38 11.80
CA GLN A 45 -8.51 40.01 10.44
C GLN A 45 -7.82 41.16 9.69
N CYS A 46 -8.34 42.38 9.83
CA CYS A 46 -7.74 43.58 9.25
C CYS A 46 -6.37 43.88 9.87
N ALA A 47 -6.24 43.74 11.19
CA ALA A 47 -4.98 43.95 11.91
C ALA A 47 -3.93 42.90 11.50
N ASN A 48 -4.32 41.63 11.36
CA ASN A 48 -3.44 40.56 10.87
C ASN A 48 -2.91 40.88 9.47
N TYR A 49 -3.77 41.33 8.56
CA TYR A 49 -3.37 41.71 7.21
C TYR A 49 -2.41 42.92 7.21
N LEU A 50 -2.70 43.97 7.98
CA LEU A 50 -1.81 45.13 8.09
C LEU A 50 -0.45 44.75 8.69
N ASN A 51 -0.45 43.92 9.73
CA ASN A 51 0.79 43.38 10.31
C ASN A 51 1.57 42.54 9.29
N PHE A 52 0.89 41.75 8.45
CA PHE A 52 1.53 41.02 7.36
C PHE A 52 2.23 41.97 6.37
N LEU A 53 1.58 43.06 5.96
CA LEU A 53 2.20 44.05 5.08
C LEU A 53 3.49 44.62 5.68
N GLU A 54 3.45 44.99 6.96
CA GLU A 54 4.62 45.50 7.69
C GLU A 54 5.73 44.45 7.82
N THR A 55 5.37 43.24 8.23
CA THR A 55 6.33 42.14 8.51
C THR A 55 6.99 41.64 7.22
N ALA A 56 6.22 41.48 6.14
CA ALA A 56 6.72 41.04 4.85
C ALA A 56 7.35 42.18 4.03
N GLY A 57 7.26 43.44 4.48
CA GLY A 57 7.81 44.59 3.77
C GLY A 57 7.15 44.87 2.41
N VAL A 58 5.86 44.57 2.29
CA VAL A 58 5.09 44.70 1.03
C VAL A 58 3.99 45.75 1.14
N SER A 59 3.63 46.36 0.01
CA SER A 59 2.50 47.30 -0.05
C SER A 59 1.20 46.58 -0.40
N HIS A 60 0.07 47.17 0.00
CA HIS A 60 -1.26 46.64 -0.31
C HIS A 60 -1.47 46.47 -1.82
N GLU A 61 -1.08 47.48 -2.60
CA GLU A 61 -1.13 47.51 -4.07
C GLU A 61 -0.41 46.31 -4.68
N SER A 62 0.77 45.98 -4.15
CA SER A 62 1.59 44.87 -4.63
C SER A 62 0.93 43.52 -4.34
N VAL A 63 0.33 43.36 -3.15
CA VAL A 63 -0.36 42.14 -2.76
C VAL A 63 -1.61 41.91 -3.61
N VAL A 64 -2.47 42.93 -3.76
CA VAL A 64 -3.68 42.85 -4.60
C VAL A 64 -3.33 42.52 -6.05
N LYS A 65 -2.31 43.17 -6.62
CA LYS A 65 -1.87 42.90 -8.01
C LYS A 65 -1.38 41.45 -8.19
N SER A 66 -0.91 40.81 -7.12
CA SER A 66 -0.40 39.44 -7.13
C SER A 66 -1.44 38.41 -6.67
N SER A 67 -2.65 38.85 -6.31
CA SER A 67 -3.73 37.98 -5.86
C SER A 67 -4.66 37.61 -7.02
N ALA A 68 -4.98 36.32 -7.15
CA ALA A 68 -5.95 35.85 -8.14
C ALA A 68 -7.41 36.09 -7.71
N THR A 69 -7.68 35.98 -6.41
CA THR A 69 -9.01 36.13 -5.81
C THR A 69 -8.88 36.36 -4.31
N ALA A 70 -9.96 36.82 -3.67
CA ALA A 70 -10.10 36.83 -2.22
C ALA A 70 -11.42 36.18 -1.79
N VAL A 71 -11.39 35.36 -0.74
CA VAL A 71 -12.56 34.62 -0.24
C VAL A 71 -12.63 34.71 1.28
N GLY A 72 -13.81 34.50 1.83
CA GLY A 72 -13.96 34.44 3.28
C GLY A 72 -15.16 33.63 3.70
N HIS A 73 -15.00 32.85 4.76
CA HIS A 73 -16.04 31.97 5.29
C HIS A 73 -17.01 32.74 6.19
N SER A 74 -18.32 32.63 5.94
CA SER A 74 -19.36 33.35 6.69
C SER A 74 -19.02 34.83 6.79
N GLN A 75 -18.79 35.40 7.98
CA GLN A 75 -18.42 36.80 8.15
C GLN A 75 -17.05 37.19 7.56
N GLY A 76 -16.16 36.23 7.32
CA GLY A 76 -14.83 36.51 6.76
C GLY A 76 -14.88 37.13 5.36
N VAL A 77 -15.98 36.93 4.62
CA VAL A 77 -16.19 37.56 3.31
C VAL A 77 -16.18 39.10 3.39
N VAL A 78 -16.49 39.66 4.56
CA VAL A 78 -16.45 41.11 4.80
C VAL A 78 -15.01 41.63 4.71
N SER A 79 -14.06 40.95 5.36
CA SER A 79 -12.62 41.24 5.24
C SER A 79 -12.12 40.98 3.82
N ALA A 80 -12.67 39.92 3.19
CA ALA A 80 -12.70 39.68 1.74
C ALA A 80 -12.86 40.95 0.87
N VAL A 81 -14.00 41.60 1.10
CA VAL A 81 -14.46 42.79 0.40
C VAL A 81 -13.61 44.01 0.76
N ILE A 82 -13.24 44.21 2.04
CA ILE A 82 -12.36 45.32 2.44
C ILE A 82 -11.02 45.23 1.71
N PHE A 83 -10.41 44.04 1.68
CA PHE A 83 -9.16 43.79 0.96
C PHE A 83 -9.27 44.14 -0.51
N SER A 84 -10.32 43.67 -1.20
CA SER A 84 -10.45 43.91 -2.63
C SER A 84 -10.83 45.36 -2.99
N ALA A 85 -11.61 46.04 -2.14
CA ALA A 85 -12.10 47.39 -2.39
C ALA A 85 -11.04 48.49 -2.21
N ALA A 86 -10.09 48.31 -1.28
CA ALA A 86 -9.10 49.32 -0.93
C ALA A 86 -7.98 49.40 -1.95
N LYS A 87 -7.51 50.58 -2.37
CA LYS A 87 -6.35 50.68 -3.27
C LYS A 87 -5.03 50.79 -2.54
N THR A 88 -5.05 51.29 -1.30
CA THR A 88 -3.86 51.54 -0.48
C THR A 88 -4.07 51.00 0.92
N ALA A 89 -2.99 50.78 1.69
CA ALA A 89 -3.11 50.37 3.09
C ALA A 89 -3.89 51.39 3.95
N LYS A 90 -3.77 52.68 3.62
CA LYS A 90 -4.55 53.75 4.28
C LYS A 90 -6.04 53.62 3.97
N GLU A 91 -6.39 53.41 2.70
CA GLU A 91 -7.78 53.21 2.28
C GLU A 91 -8.35 51.92 2.89
N PHE A 92 -7.54 50.87 3.02
CA PHE A 92 -7.91 49.63 3.70
C PHE A 92 -8.33 49.89 5.15
N ALA A 93 -7.56 50.69 5.90
CA ALA A 93 -7.92 51.09 7.25
C ALA A 93 -9.19 51.96 7.30
N GLU A 94 -9.35 52.92 6.38
CA GLU A 94 -10.52 53.80 6.31
C GLU A 94 -11.81 53.03 5.99
N ILE A 95 -11.77 52.15 4.98
CA ILE A 95 -12.88 51.24 4.62
C ILE A 95 -13.14 50.30 5.80
N GLY A 96 -12.10 49.70 6.37
CA GLY A 96 -12.20 48.82 7.54
C GLY A 96 -12.94 49.49 8.70
N VAL A 97 -12.60 50.73 9.06
CA VAL A 97 -13.31 51.50 10.11
C VAL A 97 -14.78 51.74 9.74
N SER A 98 -15.08 52.09 8.49
CA SER A 98 -16.47 52.26 8.02
C SER A 98 -17.26 50.95 8.14
N VAL A 99 -16.64 49.84 7.75
CA VAL A 99 -17.22 48.50 7.77
C VAL A 99 -17.45 48.01 9.21
N LEU A 100 -16.48 48.21 10.10
CA LEU A 100 -16.58 47.88 11.51
C LEU A 100 -17.80 48.53 12.18
N ARG A 101 -18.10 49.79 11.82
CA ARG A 101 -19.29 50.49 12.32
C ARG A 101 -20.57 49.77 11.93
N TYR A 102 -20.71 49.30 10.69
CA TYR A 102 -21.91 48.55 10.31
C TYR A 102 -21.91 47.15 10.93
N MET A 103 -20.75 46.48 11.04
CA MET A 103 -20.67 45.13 11.63
C MET A 103 -21.13 45.11 13.10
N PHE A 104 -20.85 46.17 13.84
CA PHE A 104 -21.45 46.38 15.18
C PHE A 104 -22.98 46.41 15.12
N TRP A 105 -23.56 47.21 14.21
CA TRP A 105 -25.02 47.28 14.04
C TRP A 105 -25.60 45.94 13.58
N GLN A 106 -24.90 45.21 12.71
CA GLN A 106 -25.34 43.90 12.25
C GLN A 106 -25.43 42.90 13.41
N GLY A 107 -24.38 42.80 14.22
CA GLY A 107 -24.40 41.97 15.43
C GLY A 107 -25.51 42.40 16.39
N LEU A 108 -25.67 43.71 16.61
CA LEU A 108 -26.69 44.24 17.51
C LEU A 108 -28.11 43.94 17.01
N ARG A 109 -28.41 44.18 15.73
CA ARG A 109 -29.74 43.92 15.16
C ARG A 109 -30.05 42.44 15.08
N ALA A 110 -29.05 41.60 14.78
CA ALA A 110 -29.20 40.15 14.85
C ALA A 110 -29.55 39.70 16.27
N GLN A 111 -28.83 40.20 17.29
CA GLN A 111 -29.09 39.88 18.69
C GLN A 111 -30.49 40.36 19.12
N GLU A 112 -30.83 41.63 18.88
CA GLU A 112 -32.12 42.20 19.28
C GLU A 112 -33.30 41.45 18.65
N THR A 113 -33.20 41.11 17.36
CA THR A 113 -34.22 40.31 16.68
C THR A 113 -34.31 38.91 17.26
N TYR A 114 -33.18 38.24 17.53
CA TYR A 114 -33.19 36.90 18.09
C TYR A 114 -33.69 36.86 19.54
N ASP A 115 -33.32 37.82 20.38
CA ASP A 115 -33.80 37.93 21.77
C ASP A 115 -35.31 38.17 21.82
N GLN A 116 -35.85 38.97 20.89
CA GLN A 116 -37.29 39.16 20.72
C GLN A 116 -37.97 37.84 20.38
N LEU A 117 -37.43 37.08 19.42
CA LEU A 117 -37.97 35.76 19.04
C LEU A 117 -37.87 34.75 20.20
N LEU A 118 -36.74 34.69 20.92
CA LEU A 118 -36.58 33.83 22.08
C LEU A 118 -37.57 34.17 23.20
N THR A 119 -37.85 35.47 23.40
CA THR A 119 -38.84 35.92 24.39
C THR A 119 -40.25 35.48 24.00
N GLN A 120 -40.59 35.55 22.71
CA GLN A 120 -41.86 35.05 22.19
C GLN A 120 -41.95 33.51 22.26
N TYR A 121 -40.83 32.82 22.05
CA TYR A 121 -40.75 31.35 22.04
C TYR A 121 -40.77 30.71 23.43
N LYS A 122 -40.29 31.39 24.49
CA LYS A 122 -40.20 30.92 25.89
C LYS A 122 -41.56 30.69 26.58
N GLN A 123 -42.40 29.79 26.05
CA GLN A 123 -43.63 29.34 26.70
C GLN A 123 -43.40 28.32 27.85
N ASP A 124 -42.19 27.73 28.00
CA ASP A 124 -41.92 26.64 28.99
C ASP A 124 -40.73 26.84 29.96
N GLY A 125 -40.17 28.05 30.09
CA GLY A 125 -39.41 28.46 31.29
C GLY A 125 -38.06 27.79 31.63
N LYS A 126 -37.52 26.83 30.86
CA LYS A 126 -36.19 26.24 31.13
C LYS A 126 -35.10 26.82 30.22
N LYS A 127 -34.13 27.55 30.79
CA LYS A 127 -32.82 27.76 30.15
C LYS A 127 -32.12 26.40 30.05
N LEU A 128 -31.79 25.95 28.84
CA LEU A 128 -30.94 24.78 28.65
C LEU A 128 -29.48 25.23 28.76
N GLU A 129 -28.79 24.77 29.79
CA GLU A 129 -27.34 24.97 29.92
C GLU A 129 -26.62 24.31 28.72
N ASN A 130 -25.61 25.00 28.17
CA ASN A 130 -24.74 24.54 27.09
C ASN A 130 -25.40 24.32 25.71
N ALA A 131 -26.57 24.91 25.44
CA ALA A 131 -27.20 24.91 24.12
C ALA A 131 -27.16 26.31 23.47
N GLY A 132 -26.56 26.40 22.28
CA GLY A 132 -26.46 27.63 21.48
C GLY A 132 -27.45 27.68 20.31
N PRO A 133 -27.44 28.77 19.53
CA PRO A 133 -28.31 29.00 18.38
C PRO A 133 -27.84 28.28 17.10
N MET A 134 -26.69 27.60 17.13
CA MET A 134 -26.10 26.89 16.00
C MET A 134 -25.45 25.57 16.46
N LEU A 135 -25.84 24.47 15.81
CA LEU A 135 -25.33 23.12 16.02
C LEU A 135 -24.44 22.72 14.84
N ALA A 136 -23.18 22.38 15.11
CA ALA A 136 -22.30 21.74 14.14
C ALA A 136 -22.57 20.23 14.09
N VAL A 137 -22.71 19.70 12.88
CA VAL A 137 -22.96 18.29 12.56
C VAL A 137 -21.79 17.79 11.72
N ARG A 138 -21.04 16.82 12.24
CA ARG A 138 -19.89 16.20 11.54
C ARG A 138 -20.14 14.70 11.36
N GLY A 139 -19.83 14.16 10.18
CA GLY A 139 -19.93 12.73 9.86
C GLY A 139 -21.28 12.29 9.28
N LEU A 140 -22.17 13.22 8.92
CA LEU A 140 -23.46 12.89 8.30
C LEU A 140 -23.63 13.58 6.94
N LYS A 141 -24.16 12.82 5.98
CA LYS A 141 -24.56 13.36 4.67
C LYS A 141 -25.72 14.34 4.80
N LYS A 142 -25.78 15.31 3.88
CA LYS A 142 -26.76 16.40 3.84
C LYS A 142 -28.21 15.91 3.91
N GLU A 143 -28.52 14.83 3.21
CA GLU A 143 -29.85 14.24 3.16
C GLU A 143 -30.34 13.77 4.54
N HIS A 144 -29.47 13.16 5.35
CA HIS A 144 -29.81 12.74 6.71
C HIS A 144 -30.08 13.92 7.63
N VAL A 145 -29.29 14.99 7.50
CA VAL A 145 -29.46 16.22 8.28
C VAL A 145 -30.77 16.91 7.91
N LEU A 146 -31.06 17.07 6.61
CA LEU A 146 -32.31 17.67 6.14
C LEU A 146 -33.54 16.87 6.58
N LYS A 147 -33.50 15.54 6.51
CA LYS A 147 -34.57 14.67 6.99
C LYS A 147 -34.78 14.81 8.50
N ALA A 148 -33.70 14.89 9.28
CA ALA A 148 -33.79 15.10 10.72
C ALA A 148 -34.36 16.48 11.09
N ILE A 149 -34.00 17.52 10.34
CA ILE A 149 -34.58 18.87 10.45
C ILE A 149 -36.10 18.81 10.23
N GLU A 150 -36.54 18.19 9.14
CA GLU A 150 -37.96 18.06 8.81
C GLU A 150 -38.75 17.33 9.91
N VAL A 151 -38.20 16.22 10.42
CA VAL A 151 -38.82 15.45 11.51
C VAL A 151 -38.91 16.28 12.79
N ALA A 152 -37.84 16.99 13.15
CA ALA A 152 -37.81 17.84 14.33
C ALA A 152 -38.83 18.99 14.24
N GLN A 153 -38.89 19.69 13.10
CA GLN A 153 -39.86 20.78 12.86
C GLN A 153 -41.31 20.29 12.92
N ARG A 154 -41.61 19.11 12.33
CA ARG A 154 -42.95 18.51 12.43
C ARG A 154 -43.33 18.20 13.87
N ARG A 155 -42.37 17.74 14.69
CA ARG A 155 -42.59 17.39 16.11
C ARG A 155 -42.79 18.63 16.98
N THR A 156 -42.02 19.68 16.77
CA THR A 156 -42.13 20.94 17.54
C THR A 156 -43.20 21.89 16.99
N LYS A 157 -43.75 21.61 15.80
CA LYS A 157 -44.66 22.51 15.06
C LYS A 157 -44.09 23.92 14.88
N THR A 158 -42.77 24.04 14.90
CA THR A 158 -42.04 25.31 14.78
C THR A 158 -41.07 25.19 13.59
N PRO A 159 -41.15 26.06 12.59
CA PRO A 159 -40.24 26.04 11.43
C PRO A 159 -38.96 26.86 11.69
N ASP A 160 -38.32 26.69 12.85
CA ASP A 160 -37.15 27.50 13.27
C ASP A 160 -35.80 26.92 12.84
N LEU A 161 -35.74 25.62 12.54
CA LEU A 161 -34.52 24.96 12.10
C LEU A 161 -34.17 25.27 10.64
N GLN A 162 -32.92 25.65 10.38
CA GLN A 162 -32.41 25.91 9.04
C GLN A 162 -31.02 25.31 8.88
N LEU A 163 -30.79 24.59 7.77
CA LEU A 163 -29.43 24.26 7.35
C LEU A 163 -28.74 25.57 6.95
N SER A 164 -27.72 25.97 7.70
CA SER A 164 -27.09 27.30 7.62
C SER A 164 -25.70 27.28 7.00
N LEU A 165 -24.95 26.20 7.18
CA LEU A 165 -23.64 26.04 6.54
C LEU A 165 -23.45 24.61 6.00
N ILE A 166 -22.86 24.51 4.81
CA ILE A 166 -22.28 23.31 4.21
C ILE A 166 -20.78 23.58 4.08
N ASN A 167 -20.00 23.10 5.04
CA ASN A 167 -18.55 23.29 5.07
C ASN A 167 -17.80 22.18 4.30
N ALA A 168 -18.36 20.98 4.33
CA ALA A 168 -17.92 19.82 3.55
C ALA A 168 -19.12 18.89 3.30
N SER A 169 -18.92 17.81 2.54
CA SER A 169 -19.96 16.81 2.24
C SER A 169 -20.54 16.11 3.48
N ASP A 170 -19.78 16.09 4.58
CA ASP A 170 -20.14 15.50 5.87
C ASP A 170 -20.04 16.49 7.05
N MET A 171 -19.79 17.78 6.79
CA MET A 171 -19.64 18.81 7.80
C MET A 171 -20.58 19.98 7.53
N MET A 172 -21.61 20.11 8.36
CA MET A 172 -22.69 21.07 8.19
C MET A 172 -23.05 21.73 9.51
N ASN A 173 -23.76 22.85 9.44
CA ASN A 173 -24.33 23.50 10.61
C ASN A 173 -25.83 23.71 10.43
N VAL A 174 -26.55 23.59 11.54
CA VAL A 174 -27.99 23.86 11.63
C VAL A 174 -28.23 24.94 12.66
N THR A 175 -29.02 25.94 12.32
CA THR A 175 -29.42 27.04 13.20
C THR A 175 -30.87 26.93 13.59
N GLY A 176 -31.23 27.46 14.77
CA GLY A 176 -32.61 27.50 15.26
C GLY A 176 -32.68 27.92 16.71
N PHE A 177 -33.79 27.62 17.39
CA PHE A 177 -33.91 27.85 18.82
C PHE A 177 -33.14 26.76 19.61
N PRO A 178 -32.52 27.08 20.76
CA PRO A 178 -31.70 26.12 21.49
C PRO A 178 -32.48 24.87 21.92
N ALA A 179 -33.76 25.01 22.25
CA ALA A 179 -34.63 23.89 22.59
C ALA A 179 -34.85 22.95 21.39
N THR A 180 -35.20 23.48 20.23
CA THR A 180 -35.40 22.69 19.00
C THR A 180 -34.09 22.05 18.53
N LEU A 181 -32.97 22.78 18.59
CA LEU A 181 -31.65 22.23 18.24
C LEU A 181 -31.21 21.12 19.20
N THR A 182 -31.58 21.17 20.48
CA THR A 182 -31.31 20.08 21.42
C THR A 182 -32.09 18.83 21.04
N LEU A 183 -33.35 18.96 20.62
CA LEU A 183 -34.14 17.83 20.11
C LEU A 183 -33.56 17.28 18.80
N LEU A 184 -33.12 18.15 17.90
CA LEU A 184 -32.43 17.75 16.68
C LEU A 184 -31.14 16.99 17.00
N LYS A 185 -30.33 17.51 17.94
CA LYS A 185 -29.10 16.85 18.40
C LYS A 185 -29.40 15.43 18.87
N GLN A 186 -30.39 15.26 19.76
CA GLN A 186 -30.80 13.93 20.24
C GLN A 186 -31.26 12.99 19.10
N ALA A 187 -31.99 13.52 18.11
CA ALA A 187 -32.42 12.74 16.95
C ALA A 187 -31.23 12.30 16.07
N LEU A 188 -30.26 13.19 15.86
CA LEU A 188 -29.04 12.92 15.11
C LEU A 188 -28.09 11.96 15.86
N GLU A 189 -27.99 12.06 17.18
CA GLU A 189 -27.20 11.15 18.03
C GLU A 189 -27.59 9.68 17.80
N GLY A 190 -28.87 9.40 17.58
CA GLY A 190 -29.37 8.04 17.29
C GLY A 190 -28.92 7.46 15.96
N LEU A 191 -28.45 8.30 15.02
CA LEU A 191 -27.95 7.87 13.70
C LEU A 191 -26.50 7.41 13.75
N PHE A 192 -25.71 7.92 14.69
CA PHE A 192 -24.30 7.57 14.81
C PHE A 192 -24.10 6.18 15.43
N ALA A 193 -22.98 5.56 15.08
CA ALA A 193 -22.44 4.45 15.86
C ALA A 193 -22.06 4.95 17.27
N LYS A 194 -22.07 4.04 18.25
CA LYS A 194 -21.49 4.38 19.56
C LYS A 194 -19.98 4.63 19.39
N PRO A 195 -19.36 5.54 20.17
CA PRO A 195 -17.94 5.87 20.01
C PRO A 195 -16.98 4.68 20.12
N ASP A 196 -17.36 3.64 20.86
CA ASP A 196 -16.61 2.41 21.11
C ASP A 196 -17.04 1.23 20.21
N ALA A 197 -17.99 1.45 19.29
CA ALA A 197 -18.48 0.39 18.42
C ALA A 197 -17.47 0.05 17.32
N ASN A 198 -16.90 -1.16 17.39
CA ASN A 198 -16.11 -1.70 16.29
C ASN A 198 -17.03 -2.19 15.17
N GLN A 199 -16.99 -1.52 14.01
CA GLN A 199 -17.79 -1.84 12.83
C GLN A 199 -17.00 -2.52 11.70
N THR A 200 -15.72 -2.88 11.92
CA THR A 200 -14.86 -3.44 10.86
C THR A 200 -15.29 -4.82 10.37
N ARG A 201 -16.14 -5.52 11.13
CA ARG A 201 -16.75 -6.82 10.74
C ARG A 201 -18.19 -6.71 10.26
N ILE A 202 -18.68 -5.48 10.03
CA ILE A 202 -20.00 -5.20 9.46
C ILE A 202 -19.76 -4.73 8.01
N PRO A 203 -20.47 -5.28 7.00
CA PRO A 203 -20.38 -4.80 5.63
C PRO A 203 -20.59 -3.28 5.54
N HIS A 204 -19.80 -2.60 4.72
CA HIS A 204 -19.73 -1.13 4.67
C HIS A 204 -21.11 -0.46 4.54
N SER A 205 -21.97 -0.95 3.64
CA SER A 205 -23.32 -0.39 3.42
C SER A 205 -24.25 -0.46 4.64
N GLN A 206 -23.97 -1.36 5.59
CA GLN A 206 -24.79 -1.60 6.78
C GLN A 206 -24.26 -0.87 8.03
N ARG A 207 -23.10 -0.21 7.93
CA ARG A 207 -22.50 0.51 9.06
C ARG A 207 -23.29 1.77 9.40
N LYS A 208 -23.28 2.11 10.67
CA LYS A 208 -23.70 3.44 11.11
C LYS A 208 -22.57 4.44 10.88
N PRO A 209 -22.88 5.67 10.45
CA PRO A 209 -21.88 6.74 10.37
C PRO A 209 -21.20 7.00 11.71
N THR A 210 -19.95 7.47 11.68
CA THR A 210 -19.21 7.97 12.83
C THR A 210 -19.05 9.47 12.73
N GLY A 211 -19.13 10.19 13.85
CA GLY A 211 -19.08 11.65 13.82
C GLY A 211 -19.33 12.29 15.17
N SER A 212 -19.60 13.60 15.16
CA SER A 212 -19.74 14.39 16.38
C SER A 212 -20.74 15.53 16.21
N LEU A 213 -21.41 15.89 17.29
CA LEU A 213 -22.35 17.00 17.36
C LEU A 213 -21.95 17.97 18.47
N SER A 214 -21.78 19.25 18.13
CA SER A 214 -21.35 20.27 19.10
C SER A 214 -22.02 21.60 18.81
N PHE A 215 -22.49 22.30 19.85
CA PHE A 215 -22.93 23.68 19.71
C PHE A 215 -21.72 24.60 19.50
N LEU A 216 -21.88 25.62 18.65
CA LEU A 216 -20.85 26.63 18.44
C LEU A 216 -21.02 27.81 19.41
N PRO A 217 -19.92 28.45 19.85
CA PRO A 217 -19.97 29.57 20.80
C PRO A 217 -20.33 30.88 20.09
N LEU A 218 -21.63 31.12 19.89
CA LEU A 218 -22.19 32.38 19.39
C LEU A 218 -23.58 32.63 19.98
N SER A 219 -23.99 33.88 20.09
CA SER A 219 -25.24 34.27 20.77
C SER A 219 -26.46 34.50 19.88
N ALA A 220 -26.31 34.51 18.54
CA ALA A 220 -27.42 34.65 17.58
C ALA A 220 -27.28 33.68 16.38
N PRO A 221 -28.38 33.25 15.74
CA PRO A 221 -28.34 32.31 14.62
C PRO A 221 -28.13 33.04 13.30
N PHE A 222 -26.96 32.93 12.67
CA PHE A 222 -26.72 33.48 11.33
C PHE A 222 -27.17 32.54 10.21
N HIS A 223 -27.29 33.06 8.98
CA HIS A 223 -27.67 32.27 7.81
C HIS A 223 -29.05 31.59 7.97
N THR A 224 -30.03 32.34 8.48
CA THR A 224 -31.39 31.83 8.72
C THR A 224 -32.47 32.88 8.49
N PRO A 225 -33.66 32.46 7.99
CA PRO A 225 -34.84 33.30 7.92
C PRO A 225 -35.26 33.94 9.26
N LEU A 226 -34.84 33.38 10.41
CA LEU A 226 -35.13 33.97 11.73
C LEU A 226 -34.64 35.42 11.85
N LEU A 227 -33.60 35.81 11.12
CA LEU A 227 -33.06 37.17 11.16
C LEU A 227 -33.65 38.11 10.10
N ALA A 228 -34.71 37.73 9.38
CA ALA A 228 -35.31 38.55 8.32
C ALA A 228 -35.72 39.95 8.81
N GLU A 229 -36.27 40.06 10.02
CA GLU A 229 -36.68 41.35 10.61
C GLU A 229 -35.50 42.25 11.02
N ALA A 230 -34.27 41.71 11.09
CA ALA A 230 -33.08 42.51 11.32
C ALA A 230 -32.66 43.30 10.08
N LYS A 231 -32.89 42.76 8.85
CA LYS A 231 -32.42 43.37 7.60
C LYS A 231 -32.91 44.82 7.40
N PRO A 232 -34.21 45.15 7.50
CA PRO A 232 -34.66 46.52 7.28
C PRO A 232 -34.08 47.53 8.28
N LYS A 233 -33.91 47.13 9.54
CA LYS A 233 -33.27 47.95 10.58
C LYS A 233 -31.80 48.18 10.26
N LEU A 234 -31.11 47.13 9.82
CA LEU A 234 -29.70 47.18 9.46
C LEU A 234 -29.46 48.05 8.22
N VAL A 235 -30.31 48.00 7.19
CA VAL A 235 -30.22 48.88 6.01
C VAL A 235 -30.32 50.36 6.41
N GLN A 236 -31.21 50.71 7.35
CA GLN A 236 -31.28 52.08 7.90
C GLN A 236 -30.00 52.45 8.66
N ASP A 237 -29.43 51.50 9.42
CA ASP A 237 -28.18 51.71 10.14
C ASP A 237 -26.99 51.91 9.19
N VAL A 238 -26.91 51.14 8.10
CA VAL A 238 -25.92 51.29 7.01
C VAL A 238 -25.99 52.68 6.39
N GLN A 239 -27.20 53.15 6.06
CA GLN A 239 -27.41 54.51 5.55
C GLN A 239 -26.96 55.57 6.56
N ARG A 240 -27.24 55.35 7.86
CA ARG A 240 -26.83 56.26 8.94
C ARG A 240 -25.31 56.32 9.12
N VAL A 241 -24.61 55.19 9.03
CA VAL A 241 -23.14 55.16 9.13
C VAL A 241 -22.43 55.45 7.81
N LYS A 242 -23.19 55.63 6.72
CA LYS A 242 -22.71 55.95 5.36
C LYS A 242 -21.70 54.93 4.82
N CYS A 243 -21.92 53.64 5.10
CA CYS A 243 -21.11 52.58 4.53
C CYS A 243 -21.69 52.16 3.18
N ALA A 244 -20.92 52.26 2.10
CA ALA A 244 -21.34 51.85 0.76
C ALA A 244 -20.13 51.33 -0.02
N ILE A 245 -20.29 50.16 -0.63
CA ILE A 245 -19.27 49.53 -1.48
C ILE A 245 -20.00 48.98 -2.72
N LYS A 246 -19.48 49.30 -3.91
CA LYS A 246 -19.97 48.78 -5.19
C LYS A 246 -19.06 47.69 -5.71
N GLY A 247 -19.60 46.70 -6.42
CA GLY A 247 -18.81 45.61 -7.01
C GLY A 247 -17.71 46.12 -7.95
N SER A 248 -17.98 47.19 -8.69
CA SER A 248 -17.00 47.84 -9.56
C SER A 248 -15.80 48.47 -8.84
N GLN A 249 -15.82 48.59 -7.51
CA GLN A 249 -14.67 49.03 -6.70
C GLN A 249 -13.75 47.87 -6.30
N LEU A 250 -14.22 46.62 -6.38
CA LEU A 250 -13.44 45.44 -6.01
C LEU A 250 -12.38 45.15 -7.09
N GLN A 251 -11.11 45.18 -6.70
CA GLN A 251 -9.97 45.05 -7.62
C GLN A 251 -9.68 43.60 -8.00
N VAL A 252 -9.97 42.65 -7.11
CA VAL A 252 -9.91 41.21 -7.39
C VAL A 252 -11.30 40.58 -7.20
N PRO A 253 -11.60 39.46 -7.88
CA PRO A 253 -12.82 38.72 -7.64
C PRO A 253 -12.97 38.41 -6.14
N VAL A 254 -14.18 38.63 -5.62
CA VAL A 254 -14.59 38.14 -4.31
C VAL A 254 -15.84 37.31 -4.54
N TYR A 255 -15.82 36.05 -4.12
CA TYR A 255 -16.94 35.15 -4.34
C TYR A 255 -17.88 35.15 -3.15
N ALA A 256 -19.18 35.25 -3.44
CA ALA A 256 -20.21 34.94 -2.48
C ALA A 256 -20.06 33.48 -2.02
N THR A 257 -20.50 33.19 -0.81
CA THR A 257 -20.47 31.84 -0.24
C THR A 257 -21.81 31.13 -0.41
N ASN A 258 -22.63 31.51 -1.38
CA ASN A 258 -23.88 30.81 -1.72
C ASN A 258 -23.61 29.70 -2.75
N ALA A 259 -24.65 28.96 -3.13
CA ALA A 259 -24.54 27.83 -4.05
C ALA A 259 -23.99 28.24 -5.44
N GLU A 260 -24.25 29.48 -5.86
CA GLU A 260 -23.81 30.02 -7.15
C GLU A 260 -22.37 30.54 -7.11
N ALA A 261 -21.82 30.77 -5.92
CA ALA A 261 -20.54 31.44 -5.68
C ALA A 261 -20.37 32.70 -6.55
N THR A 262 -21.38 33.58 -6.54
CA THR A 262 -21.43 34.78 -7.40
C THR A 262 -20.22 35.69 -7.19
N ASN A 263 -19.60 36.16 -8.28
CA ASN A 263 -18.55 37.18 -8.18
C ASN A 263 -19.16 38.53 -7.78
N LEU A 264 -18.81 39.03 -6.59
CA LEU A 264 -19.32 40.29 -6.05
C LEU A 264 -18.90 41.52 -6.87
N GLN A 265 -17.93 41.40 -7.79
CA GLN A 265 -17.62 42.46 -8.75
C GLN A 265 -18.83 42.82 -9.64
N THR A 266 -19.75 41.89 -9.85
CA THR A 266 -20.94 42.09 -10.69
C THR A 266 -22.15 42.60 -9.90
N VAL A 267 -21.99 42.89 -8.61
CA VAL A 267 -23.08 43.32 -7.72
C VAL A 267 -23.02 44.84 -7.52
N ASP A 268 -24.16 45.53 -7.68
CA ASP A 268 -24.23 46.99 -7.55
C ASP A 268 -24.05 47.48 -6.11
N ASP A 269 -24.71 46.82 -5.15
CA ASP A 269 -24.62 47.11 -3.71
C ASP A 269 -24.07 45.90 -2.97
N VAL A 270 -22.75 45.90 -2.74
CA VAL A 270 -22.07 44.79 -2.06
C VAL A 270 -22.48 44.73 -0.59
N ILE A 271 -22.83 45.87 0.04
CA ILE A 271 -23.21 45.87 1.46
C ILE A 271 -24.57 45.19 1.66
N ASP A 272 -25.56 45.45 0.80
CA ASP A 272 -26.83 44.70 0.88
C ASP A 272 -26.64 43.20 0.66
N GLU A 273 -25.76 42.81 -0.27
CA GLU A 273 -25.49 41.39 -0.51
C GLU A 273 -24.76 40.74 0.67
N LEU A 274 -23.76 41.41 1.27
CA LEU A 274 -23.12 40.95 2.50
C LEU A 274 -24.13 40.73 3.64
N ILE A 275 -25.08 41.65 3.79
CA ILE A 275 -26.17 41.53 4.78
C ILE A 275 -27.00 40.28 4.49
N ASN A 276 -27.39 40.05 3.23
CA ASN A 276 -28.15 38.87 2.84
C ASN A 276 -27.37 37.58 3.12
N MET A 277 -26.10 37.54 2.69
CA MET A 277 -25.22 36.40 2.86
C MET A 277 -25.02 36.02 4.32
N GLN A 278 -24.80 37.00 5.20
CA GLN A 278 -24.50 36.75 6.61
C GLN A 278 -25.76 36.50 7.45
N LEU A 279 -26.85 37.23 7.21
CA LEU A 279 -28.07 37.06 8.02
C LEU A 279 -28.94 35.90 7.54
N LEU A 280 -29.11 35.72 6.22
CA LEU A 280 -30.24 34.97 5.66
C LEU A 280 -29.82 33.76 4.81
N GLN A 281 -28.82 33.92 3.94
CA GLN A 281 -28.48 32.89 2.95
C GLN A 281 -27.63 31.77 3.55
N LEU A 282 -27.82 30.56 3.02
CA LEU A 282 -26.98 29.39 3.30
C LEU A 282 -25.55 29.62 2.83
N VAL A 283 -24.57 29.27 3.68
CA VAL A 283 -23.16 29.17 3.27
C VAL A 283 -22.92 27.80 2.63
N ASP A 284 -22.51 27.76 1.37
CA ASP A 284 -21.99 26.58 0.70
C ASP A 284 -20.50 26.78 0.39
N TRP A 285 -19.66 26.40 1.35
CA TRP A 285 -18.21 26.51 1.23
C TRP A 285 -17.66 25.58 0.13
N THR A 286 -18.35 24.46 -0.11
CA THR A 286 -17.95 23.50 -1.15
C THR A 286 -18.13 24.09 -2.55
N ALA A 287 -19.22 24.84 -2.78
CA ALA A 287 -19.44 25.58 -4.02
C ALA A 287 -18.37 26.68 -4.23
N THR A 288 -17.98 27.40 -3.18
CA THR A 288 -16.89 28.38 -3.25
C THR A 288 -15.58 27.72 -3.66
N TRP A 289 -15.23 26.58 -3.07
CA TRP A 289 -14.02 25.83 -3.45
C TRP A 289 -14.08 25.25 -4.86
N ALA A 290 -15.25 24.78 -5.31
CA ALA A 290 -15.45 24.37 -6.69
C ALA A 290 -15.18 25.53 -7.66
N LYS A 291 -15.63 26.75 -7.31
CA LYS A 291 -15.37 27.95 -8.10
C LYS A 291 -13.90 28.35 -8.12
N ILE A 292 -13.19 28.20 -6.99
CA ILE A 292 -11.74 28.41 -6.90
C ILE A 292 -11.01 27.42 -7.80
N ALA A 293 -11.33 26.13 -7.70
CA ALA A 293 -10.71 25.08 -8.52
C ALA A 293 -10.94 25.30 -10.03
N GLU A 294 -12.13 25.78 -10.42
CA GLU A 294 -12.51 26.06 -11.81
C GLU A 294 -11.76 27.28 -12.38
N LEU A 295 -11.77 28.41 -11.66
CA LEU A 295 -11.36 29.70 -12.21
C LEU A 295 -9.93 30.13 -11.82
N HIS A 296 -9.35 29.52 -10.79
CA HIS A 296 -8.07 29.93 -10.19
C HIS A 296 -7.08 28.76 -10.09
N SER A 297 -7.00 27.94 -11.15
CA SER A 297 -6.15 26.75 -11.21
C SER A 297 -4.63 27.02 -11.14
N ASN A 298 -4.23 28.29 -11.27
CA ASN A 298 -2.85 28.76 -11.11
C ASN A 298 -2.53 29.28 -9.69
N ALA A 299 -3.50 29.26 -8.77
CA ALA A 299 -3.25 29.61 -7.38
C ALA A 299 -2.29 28.60 -6.74
N THR A 300 -1.25 29.09 -6.09
CA THR A 300 -0.22 28.25 -5.43
C THR A 300 -0.28 28.32 -3.91
N HIS A 301 -0.75 29.45 -3.36
CA HIS A 301 -0.82 29.68 -1.93
C HIS A 301 -2.15 30.32 -1.54
N ILE A 302 -2.56 30.06 -0.30
CA ILE A 302 -3.60 30.82 0.40
C ILE A 302 -2.97 31.50 1.60
N LEU A 303 -3.16 32.81 1.71
CA LEU A 303 -2.81 33.58 2.89
C LEU A 303 -4.03 33.66 3.81
N GLU A 304 -3.97 32.95 4.93
CA GLU A 304 -5.03 32.92 5.94
C GLU A 304 -4.77 34.00 7.00
N PHE A 305 -5.69 34.96 7.13
CA PHE A 305 -5.60 36.10 8.06
C PHE A 305 -6.61 36.02 9.21
N GLY A 306 -7.24 34.86 9.38
CA GLY A 306 -8.23 34.61 10.41
C GLY A 306 -7.68 34.75 11.82
N PRO A 307 -8.55 34.72 12.85
CA PRO A 307 -8.13 34.82 14.24
C PRO A 307 -7.25 33.64 14.70
N ASP A 308 -7.38 32.48 14.04
CA ASP A 308 -6.62 31.26 14.31
C ASP A 308 -6.77 30.26 13.14
N LEU A 309 -6.35 29.01 13.33
CA LEU A 309 -6.34 27.93 12.32
C LEU A 309 -7.72 27.41 11.85
N GLY A 310 -8.83 28.07 12.21
CA GLY A 310 -10.19 27.53 12.01
C GLY A 310 -10.55 27.32 10.54
N VAL A 311 -10.46 28.37 9.73
CA VAL A 311 -10.80 28.32 8.29
C VAL A 311 -9.75 27.56 7.49
N ALA A 312 -8.48 27.64 7.89
CA ALA A 312 -7.41 26.80 7.35
C ALA A 312 -7.78 25.31 7.44
N LYS A 313 -8.10 24.82 8.64
CA LYS A 313 -8.50 23.41 8.86
C LYS A 313 -9.74 22.97 8.09
N LEU A 314 -10.69 23.88 7.87
CA LEU A 314 -11.86 23.60 7.01
C LEU A 314 -11.49 23.45 5.53
N SER A 315 -10.36 24.03 5.13
CA SER A 315 -9.91 24.14 3.75
C SER A 315 -8.85 23.11 3.37
N ASP A 316 -8.18 22.50 4.35
CA ASP A 316 -7.06 21.55 4.18
C ASP A 316 -7.32 20.50 3.09
N LYS A 317 -8.46 19.80 3.16
CA LYS A 317 -8.80 18.73 2.21
C LYS A 317 -8.91 19.24 0.76
N PHE A 318 -9.37 20.46 0.56
CA PHE A 318 -9.49 21.06 -0.77
C PHE A 318 -8.14 21.57 -1.26
N ALA A 319 -7.46 22.35 -0.41
CA ALA A 319 -6.20 23.00 -0.73
C ALA A 319 -5.10 21.98 -1.09
N GLU A 320 -4.91 20.95 -0.25
CA GLU A 320 -3.85 19.96 -0.45
C GLU A 320 -4.02 19.18 -1.76
N GLY A 321 -5.25 18.78 -2.09
CA GLY A 321 -5.55 18.07 -3.33
C GLY A 321 -5.41 18.94 -4.59
N LEU A 322 -5.66 20.24 -4.45
CA LEU A 322 -5.45 21.24 -5.51
C LEU A 322 -3.98 21.69 -5.61
N GLY A 323 -3.09 21.21 -4.74
CA GLY A 323 -1.69 21.63 -4.70
C GLY A 323 -1.49 23.07 -4.23
N ILE A 324 -2.43 23.58 -3.42
CA ILE A 324 -2.39 24.93 -2.84
C ILE A 324 -1.85 24.84 -1.41
N GLU A 325 -0.76 25.53 -1.13
CA GLU A 325 -0.17 25.60 0.20
C GLU A 325 -0.89 26.63 1.07
N VAL A 326 -1.22 26.27 2.32
CA VAL A 326 -1.91 27.17 3.24
C VAL A 326 -0.89 27.84 4.17
N VAL A 327 -0.77 29.15 4.04
CA VAL A 327 0.08 30.01 4.87
C VAL A 327 -0.79 30.66 5.93
N ILE A 328 -0.46 30.44 7.21
CA ILE A 328 -1.08 31.14 8.32
C ILE A 328 -0.37 32.48 8.48
N ALA A 329 -0.88 33.49 7.79
CA ALA A 329 -0.24 34.79 7.60
C ALA A 329 -0.48 35.74 8.80
N THR A 330 -0.28 35.22 10.02
CA THR A 330 -0.50 35.96 11.27
C THR A 330 0.73 35.88 12.17
N ALA A 331 0.99 36.94 12.94
CA ALA A 331 2.11 36.95 13.90
C ALA A 331 1.96 35.93 15.04
N LYS A 332 0.75 35.40 15.26
CA LYS A 332 0.47 34.36 16.26
C LYS A 332 1.16 33.03 15.91
N HIS A 333 1.29 32.75 14.62
CA HIS A 333 1.84 31.50 14.08
C HIS A 333 3.05 31.80 13.18
N PRO A 334 4.17 32.32 13.72
CA PRO A 334 5.33 32.68 12.92
C PRO A 334 6.02 31.43 12.34
N VAL A 335 5.98 30.32 13.07
CA VAL A 335 6.57 29.02 12.70
C VAL A 335 5.55 27.93 12.99
N MET A 336 5.35 27.03 12.04
CA MET A 336 4.49 25.86 12.13
C MET A 336 5.34 24.60 11.99
N SER A 337 5.05 23.58 12.80
CA SER A 337 5.68 22.27 12.69
C SER A 337 5.02 21.45 11.58
N THR A 338 5.81 20.85 10.71
CA THR A 338 5.31 19.90 9.71
C THR A 338 4.96 18.57 10.37
N SER A 339 3.82 17.99 9.98
CA SER A 339 3.38 16.66 10.40
C SER A 339 3.04 15.82 9.17
N THR A 340 3.30 14.52 9.23
CA THR A 340 2.81 13.58 8.21
C THR A 340 1.34 13.19 8.44
N LYS A 341 0.80 13.45 9.64
CA LYS A 341 -0.58 13.08 10.00
C LYS A 341 -1.62 14.08 9.52
N TYR A 342 -1.32 15.38 9.53
CA TYR A 342 -2.24 16.45 9.14
C TYR A 342 -1.71 17.23 7.93
N ALA A 343 -2.57 18.00 7.28
CA ALA A 343 -2.14 18.89 6.21
C ALA A 343 -1.07 19.87 6.74
N PRO A 344 0.05 20.06 6.02
CA PRO A 344 1.07 21.00 6.43
C PRO A 344 0.56 22.43 6.28
N HIS A 345 0.82 23.25 7.30
CA HIS A 345 0.63 24.70 7.26
C HIS A 345 1.98 25.39 7.34
N ILE A 346 2.11 26.53 6.68
CA ILE A 346 3.33 27.34 6.69
C ILE A 346 3.10 28.54 7.62
N GLY A 347 3.99 28.75 8.58
CA GLY A 347 3.95 29.93 9.44
C GLY A 347 4.38 31.21 8.70
N LEU A 348 4.00 32.37 9.22
CA LEU A 348 4.29 33.66 8.58
C LEU A 348 5.79 33.88 8.31
N GLN A 349 6.65 33.65 9.31
CA GLN A 349 8.08 33.86 9.17
C GLN A 349 8.70 32.82 8.23
N GLN A 350 8.28 31.56 8.32
CA GLN A 350 8.72 30.51 7.41
C GLN A 350 8.42 30.84 5.94
N PHE A 351 7.24 31.40 5.67
CA PHE A 351 6.87 31.84 4.32
C PHE A 351 7.77 32.98 3.83
N ILE A 352 8.00 34.00 4.66
CA ILE A 352 8.87 35.13 4.32
C ILE A 352 10.30 34.67 4.06
N ASP A 353 10.84 33.80 4.92
CA ASP A 353 12.21 33.27 4.81
C ASP A 353 12.39 32.41 3.56
N ALA A 354 11.35 31.66 3.15
CA ALA A 354 11.38 30.81 1.96
C ALA A 354 11.15 31.56 0.64
N ALA A 355 10.50 32.73 0.68
CA ALA A 355 10.12 33.49 -0.50
C ALA A 355 11.27 33.81 -1.49
N PRO A 356 12.49 34.19 -1.06
CA PRO A 356 13.60 34.47 -1.97
C PRO A 356 14.06 33.27 -2.79
N THR A 357 13.84 32.06 -2.27
CA THR A 357 14.23 30.78 -2.90
C THR A 357 13.06 30.04 -3.51
N PHE A 358 11.87 30.65 -3.55
CA PHE A 358 10.66 29.99 -4.02
C PHE A 358 10.73 29.74 -5.53
N THR A 359 10.60 28.47 -5.91
CA THR A 359 10.37 28.05 -7.29
C THR A 359 8.92 27.57 -7.44
N PRO A 360 8.11 28.18 -8.32
CA PRO A 360 6.76 27.68 -8.61
C PRO A 360 6.84 26.23 -9.10
N ALA A 361 6.35 25.30 -8.30
CA ALA A 361 6.15 23.92 -8.72
C ALA A 361 4.64 23.72 -8.92
N GLU A 362 4.24 23.22 -10.08
CA GLU A 362 2.85 22.82 -10.29
C GLU A 362 2.58 21.53 -9.49
N ALA A 363 2.01 21.69 -8.29
CA ALA A 363 2.05 20.67 -7.24
C ALA A 363 0.77 19.83 -7.10
N THR A 364 -0.17 19.88 -8.05
CA THR A 364 -1.39 19.04 -7.98
C THR A 364 -1.01 17.56 -7.89
N TRP A 365 -1.82 16.76 -7.20
CA TRP A 365 -1.59 15.31 -7.14
C TRP A 365 -1.56 14.65 -8.52
N SER A 366 -2.36 15.16 -9.47
CA SER A 366 -2.32 14.70 -10.85
C SER A 366 -0.96 14.90 -11.52
N LYS A 367 -0.30 16.05 -11.33
CA LYS A 367 1.01 16.32 -11.92
C LYS A 367 2.14 15.60 -11.18
N LYS A 368 2.03 15.51 -9.84
CA LYS A 368 3.05 14.90 -8.99
C LYS A 368 3.07 13.37 -9.02
N PHE A 369 1.89 12.75 -9.12
CA PHE A 369 1.71 11.30 -8.99
C PHE A 369 1.09 10.64 -10.22
N GLY A 370 0.53 11.42 -11.15
CA GLY A 370 -0.02 10.90 -12.39
C GLY A 370 1.04 10.27 -13.28
N PRO A 371 0.67 9.27 -14.10
CA PRO A 371 1.57 8.64 -15.05
C PRO A 371 1.95 9.62 -16.16
N GLN A 372 3.16 9.44 -16.68
CA GLN A 372 3.70 10.12 -17.84
C GLN A 372 4.21 9.09 -18.85
N VAL A 373 4.53 9.51 -20.06
CA VAL A 373 5.20 8.65 -21.06
C VAL A 373 6.57 9.22 -21.40
N THR A 374 7.60 8.38 -21.37
CA THR A 374 8.97 8.74 -21.77
C THR A 374 9.08 8.95 -23.28
N ALA A 375 10.19 9.57 -23.74
CA ALA A 375 10.49 9.66 -25.17
C ALA A 375 10.57 8.28 -25.86
N SER A 376 10.94 7.22 -25.12
CA SER A 376 10.95 5.84 -25.61
C SER A 376 9.57 5.18 -25.63
N GLY A 377 8.50 5.90 -25.27
CA GLY A 377 7.13 5.40 -25.28
C GLY A 377 6.73 4.51 -24.10
N LYS A 378 7.52 4.45 -23.02
CA LYS A 378 7.23 3.66 -21.80
C LYS A 378 6.53 4.53 -20.76
N LEU A 379 5.69 3.92 -19.91
CA LEU A 379 5.12 4.61 -18.75
C LEU A 379 6.21 5.03 -17.76
N HIS A 380 6.04 6.19 -17.16
CA HIS A 380 6.87 6.74 -16.10
C HIS A 380 5.99 7.26 -14.96
N ASN A 381 6.22 6.75 -13.76
CA ASN A 381 5.57 7.14 -12.51
C ASN A 381 6.41 6.62 -11.33
N ARG A 382 5.88 6.69 -10.10
CA ARG A 382 6.61 6.22 -8.91
C ARG A 382 6.86 4.71 -8.90
N PHE A 383 5.93 3.89 -9.37
CA PHE A 383 6.09 2.43 -9.42
C PHE A 383 7.21 2.02 -10.40
N THR A 384 7.16 2.53 -11.63
CA THR A 384 8.19 2.28 -12.65
C THR A 384 9.57 2.78 -12.22
N ARG A 385 9.64 3.91 -11.50
CA ARG A 385 10.90 4.41 -10.92
C ARG A 385 11.46 3.49 -9.83
N ALA A 386 10.60 2.93 -8.98
CA ALA A 386 11.02 2.11 -7.85
C ALA A 386 11.40 0.68 -8.26
N LEU A 387 10.72 0.11 -9.25
CA LEU A 387 10.85 -1.31 -9.61
C LEU A 387 11.41 -1.55 -11.02
N ASN A 388 11.54 -0.51 -11.85
CA ASN A 388 11.87 -0.64 -13.28
C ASN A 388 10.94 -1.61 -14.06
N LYS A 389 9.69 -1.74 -13.60
CA LYS A 389 8.66 -2.62 -14.16
C LYS A 389 7.40 -1.81 -14.52
N PRO A 390 6.60 -2.24 -15.52
CA PRO A 390 5.31 -1.61 -15.82
C PRO A 390 4.39 -1.57 -14.59
N PRO A 391 3.52 -0.55 -14.45
CA PRO A 391 2.69 -0.33 -13.25
C PRO A 391 1.45 -1.26 -13.20
N VAL A 392 1.63 -2.51 -13.59
CA VAL A 392 0.64 -3.60 -13.49
C VAL A 392 1.32 -4.77 -12.80
N MET A 393 0.69 -5.33 -11.78
CA MET A 393 1.24 -6.47 -11.04
C MET A 393 0.20 -7.55 -10.80
N VAL A 394 0.67 -8.78 -10.57
CA VAL A 394 -0.15 -9.92 -10.16
C VAL A 394 0.16 -10.26 -8.71
N ALA A 395 -0.89 -10.23 -7.88
CA ALA A 395 -0.79 -10.52 -6.46
C ALA A 395 -0.57 -12.01 -6.17
N GLY A 396 -0.04 -12.28 -4.99
CA GLY A 396 0.11 -13.62 -4.44
C GLY A 396 -1.25 -14.20 -4.07
N MET A 397 -1.65 -15.29 -4.73
CA MET A 397 -2.91 -15.98 -4.56
C MET A 397 -2.66 -17.44 -4.23
N THR A 398 -3.21 -17.94 -3.12
CA THR A 398 -3.30 -19.38 -2.89
C THR A 398 -4.65 -19.85 -3.44
N PRO A 399 -4.71 -20.81 -4.38
CA PRO A 399 -3.59 -21.66 -4.85
C PRO A 399 -2.86 -21.14 -6.11
N THR A 400 -3.48 -20.26 -6.91
CA THR A 400 -3.09 -19.94 -8.29
C THR A 400 -1.65 -19.50 -8.53
N THR A 401 -1.00 -18.84 -7.57
CA THR A 401 0.43 -18.44 -7.67
C THR A 401 1.29 -19.15 -6.63
N SER A 402 0.85 -20.31 -6.14
CA SER A 402 1.57 -21.12 -5.15
C SER A 402 2.28 -22.30 -5.82
N LEU A 403 2.26 -23.49 -5.21
CA LEU A 403 3.05 -24.66 -5.63
C LEU A 403 2.89 -25.03 -7.11
N GLU A 404 1.67 -25.25 -7.59
CA GLU A 404 1.42 -25.58 -9.01
C GLU A 404 1.44 -24.32 -9.91
N GLY A 405 1.39 -23.12 -9.30
CA GLY A 405 1.39 -21.82 -9.97
C GLY A 405 2.77 -21.26 -10.31
N ILE A 406 3.85 -22.03 -10.12
CA ILE A 406 5.24 -21.56 -10.36
C ILE A 406 5.42 -21.12 -11.82
N ASP A 407 4.83 -21.84 -12.78
CA ASP A 407 4.91 -21.51 -14.21
C ASP A 407 4.23 -20.18 -14.53
N LEU A 408 3.06 -19.91 -13.92
CA LEU A 408 2.39 -18.62 -14.03
C LEU A 408 3.27 -17.48 -13.52
N VAL A 409 3.85 -17.62 -12.32
CA VAL A 409 4.73 -16.59 -11.73
C VAL A 409 5.98 -16.38 -12.58
N ALA A 410 6.58 -17.46 -13.09
CA ALA A 410 7.73 -17.38 -13.98
C ALA A 410 7.39 -16.64 -15.29
N ALA A 411 6.23 -16.93 -15.88
CA ALA A 411 5.76 -16.26 -17.10
C ALA A 411 5.51 -14.76 -16.88
N ILE A 412 4.88 -14.38 -15.76
CA ILE A 412 4.67 -12.97 -15.38
C ILE A 412 6.00 -12.22 -15.27
N GLN A 413 6.97 -12.80 -14.55
CA GLN A 413 8.29 -12.18 -14.36
C GLN A 413 9.06 -12.09 -15.70
N ASN A 414 9.02 -13.15 -16.51
CA ASN A 414 9.68 -13.20 -17.81
C ASN A 414 9.09 -12.24 -18.85
N ALA A 415 7.82 -11.85 -18.67
CA ALA A 415 7.14 -10.78 -19.42
C ALA A 415 7.49 -9.37 -18.89
N GLY A 416 8.30 -9.26 -17.84
CA GLY A 416 8.78 -7.99 -17.28
C GLY A 416 7.86 -7.36 -16.23
N PHE A 417 6.80 -8.05 -15.80
CA PHE A 417 5.86 -7.57 -14.78
C PHE A 417 6.26 -8.04 -13.38
N HIS A 418 5.63 -7.48 -12.35
CA HIS A 418 5.80 -7.92 -10.97
C HIS A 418 4.77 -8.99 -10.63
N GLY A 419 5.22 -10.20 -10.26
CA GLY A 419 4.37 -11.32 -9.87
C GLY A 419 4.84 -11.95 -8.57
N GLU A 420 3.92 -12.19 -7.64
CA GLU A 420 4.22 -12.72 -6.31
C GLU A 420 3.97 -14.24 -6.21
N LEU A 421 4.98 -15.00 -5.77
CA LEU A 421 4.85 -16.39 -5.37
C LEU A 421 4.12 -16.46 -4.01
N ALA A 422 2.96 -17.09 -3.97
CA ALA A 422 2.17 -17.26 -2.75
C ALA A 422 2.73 -18.38 -1.88
N ALA A 423 3.33 -18.02 -0.76
CA ALA A 423 3.91 -18.97 0.20
C ALA A 423 2.85 -19.69 1.06
N GLY A 424 1.58 -19.32 0.98
CA GLY A 424 0.49 -19.94 1.76
C GLY A 424 0.34 -21.44 1.54
N GLY A 425 0.56 -21.92 0.30
CA GLY A 425 0.59 -23.36 -0.02
C GLY A 425 1.92 -24.06 0.28
N LEU A 426 2.98 -23.31 0.60
CA LEU A 426 4.34 -23.83 0.82
C LEU A 426 4.53 -24.21 2.30
N SER A 427 3.88 -25.29 2.71
CA SER A 427 3.64 -25.65 4.11
C SER A 427 4.84 -26.19 4.91
N ARG A 428 5.96 -26.50 4.25
CA ARG A 428 7.16 -27.09 4.87
C ARG A 428 8.43 -26.41 4.34
N PRO A 429 9.54 -26.39 5.11
CA PRO A 429 10.81 -25.82 4.66
C PRO A 429 11.29 -26.35 3.30
N SER A 430 11.26 -27.66 3.09
CA SER A 430 11.70 -28.25 1.82
C SER A 430 10.83 -27.78 0.65
N ILE A 431 9.50 -27.83 0.78
CA ILE A 431 8.56 -27.37 -0.26
C ILE A 431 8.80 -25.89 -0.58
N PHE A 432 9.04 -25.05 0.43
CA PHE A 432 9.32 -23.63 0.23
C PHE A 432 10.62 -23.41 -0.56
N GLU A 433 11.70 -24.07 -0.14
CA GLU A 433 13.01 -23.94 -0.80
C GLU A 433 12.99 -24.49 -2.22
N ASP A 434 12.38 -25.65 -2.43
CA ASP A 434 12.25 -26.30 -3.74
C ASP A 434 11.44 -25.42 -4.70
N ALA A 435 10.28 -24.89 -4.26
CA ALA A 435 9.44 -24.01 -5.08
C ALA A 435 10.15 -22.69 -5.45
N VAL A 436 10.87 -22.09 -4.50
CA VAL A 436 11.65 -20.87 -4.77
C VAL A 436 12.78 -21.16 -5.76
N ASN A 437 13.52 -22.25 -5.58
CA ASN A 437 14.62 -22.63 -6.49
C ASN A 437 14.09 -23.00 -7.88
N GLU A 438 12.95 -23.68 -7.96
CA GLU A 438 12.29 -23.99 -9.23
C GLU A 438 11.88 -22.71 -9.95
N LEU A 439 11.25 -21.75 -9.26
CA LEU A 439 10.92 -20.45 -9.85
C LEU A 439 12.17 -19.73 -10.39
N VAL A 440 13.24 -19.68 -9.60
CA VAL A 440 14.52 -19.08 -10.02
C VAL A 440 15.09 -19.79 -11.25
N SER A 441 14.96 -21.12 -11.33
CA SER A 441 15.41 -21.89 -12.49
C SER A 441 14.64 -21.55 -13.78
N LYS A 442 13.41 -21.02 -13.68
CA LYS A 442 12.53 -20.70 -14.83
C LYS A 442 12.55 -19.23 -15.26
N ILE A 443 13.01 -18.30 -14.42
CA ILE A 443 13.12 -16.87 -14.78
C ILE A 443 14.41 -16.56 -15.56
N LYS A 444 14.40 -15.47 -16.35
CA LYS A 444 15.59 -14.93 -17.03
C LYS A 444 16.60 -14.37 -16.01
N PRO A 445 17.92 -14.50 -16.27
CA PRO A 445 18.97 -13.83 -15.51
C PRO A 445 18.69 -12.35 -15.21
N GLY A 446 18.96 -11.92 -13.98
CA GLY A 446 18.80 -10.53 -13.54
C GLY A 446 17.39 -10.12 -13.12
N LEU A 447 16.37 -10.95 -13.39
CA LEU A 447 15.04 -10.77 -12.81
C LEU A 447 15.01 -11.20 -11.34
N GLY A 448 14.24 -10.46 -10.56
CA GLY A 448 13.97 -10.77 -9.16
C GLY A 448 12.65 -11.50 -8.96
N ILE A 449 12.53 -12.23 -7.86
CA ILE A 449 11.30 -12.87 -7.40
C ILE A 449 10.69 -12.09 -6.23
N ALA A 450 9.37 -12.10 -6.15
CA ALA A 450 8.61 -11.55 -5.02
C ALA A 450 7.86 -12.69 -4.31
N ILE A 451 7.85 -12.67 -2.97
CA ILE A 451 7.24 -13.74 -2.17
C ILE A 451 6.17 -13.15 -1.25
N ASN A 452 4.92 -13.62 -1.39
CA ASN A 452 3.80 -13.24 -0.53
C ASN A 452 3.64 -14.26 0.61
N MET A 453 3.83 -13.81 1.85
CA MET A 453 3.72 -14.61 3.07
C MET A 453 2.55 -14.14 3.93
N LEU A 454 1.96 -15.07 4.70
CA LEU A 454 0.82 -14.80 5.57
C LEU A 454 1.27 -14.56 7.01
N TYR A 455 1.15 -13.33 7.50
CA TYR A 455 1.65 -12.96 8.83
C TYR A 455 0.88 -13.66 9.96
N LEU A 456 -0.45 -13.77 9.84
CA LEU A 456 -1.29 -14.44 10.84
C LEU A 456 -1.04 -15.96 10.92
N ASN A 457 -0.40 -16.59 9.92
CA ASN A 457 0.00 -17.99 10.01
C ASN A 457 1.37 -18.11 10.69
N ALA A 458 1.37 -17.97 12.02
CA ALA A 458 2.59 -17.97 12.84
C ALA A 458 3.50 -19.20 12.60
N LYS A 459 2.91 -20.37 12.32
CA LYS A 459 3.67 -21.59 12.03
C LYS A 459 4.47 -21.46 10.73
N GLN A 460 3.85 -20.96 9.66
CA GLN A 460 4.53 -20.76 8.38
C GLN A 460 5.52 -19.60 8.46
N TRP A 461 5.10 -18.47 9.04
CA TRP A 461 5.97 -17.31 9.24
C TRP A 461 7.27 -17.67 9.96
N GLY A 462 7.18 -18.49 11.02
CA GLY A 462 8.32 -18.91 11.84
C GLY A 462 9.44 -19.63 11.11
N PHE A 463 9.19 -20.22 9.93
CA PHE A 463 10.26 -20.80 9.10
C PHE A 463 10.44 -20.07 7.77
N GLN A 464 9.38 -19.56 7.14
CA GLN A 464 9.44 -18.92 5.82
C GLN A 464 10.27 -17.63 5.88
N PHE A 465 10.05 -16.76 6.87
CA PHE A 465 10.77 -15.50 6.96
C PHE A 465 12.29 -15.69 7.20
N PRO A 466 12.75 -16.51 8.17
CA PRO A 466 14.17 -16.84 8.29
C PRO A 466 14.79 -17.46 7.03
N MET A 467 14.01 -18.27 6.30
CA MET A 467 14.46 -18.87 5.03
C MET A 467 14.65 -17.82 3.94
N VAL A 468 13.75 -16.85 3.80
CA VAL A 468 13.92 -15.71 2.88
C VAL A 468 15.27 -15.04 3.12
N LEU A 469 15.59 -14.72 4.38
CA LEU A 469 16.86 -14.08 4.74
C LEU A 469 18.07 -14.96 4.39
N ARG A 470 18.00 -16.26 4.71
CA ARG A 470 19.08 -17.22 4.41
C ARG A 470 19.30 -17.38 2.90
N MET A 471 18.22 -17.56 2.15
CA MET A 471 18.25 -17.74 0.70
C MET A 471 18.78 -16.48 0.02
N ARG A 472 18.35 -15.30 0.46
CA ARG A 472 18.85 -14.02 -0.03
C ARG A 472 20.37 -13.87 0.19
N ARG A 473 20.88 -14.19 1.39
CA ARG A 473 22.33 -14.20 1.68
C ARG A 473 23.11 -15.18 0.81
N SER A 474 22.46 -16.25 0.36
CA SER A 474 23.06 -17.28 -0.52
C SER A 474 22.98 -16.92 -2.01
N GLY A 475 22.50 -15.71 -2.33
CA GLY A 475 22.43 -15.18 -3.69
C GLY A 475 21.09 -15.43 -4.41
N VAL A 476 20.07 -15.97 -3.75
CA VAL A 476 18.74 -16.12 -4.37
C VAL A 476 18.17 -14.73 -4.68
N PRO A 477 17.66 -14.47 -5.90
CA PRO A 477 17.27 -13.13 -6.35
C PRO A 477 15.90 -12.69 -5.79
N ILE A 478 15.72 -12.72 -4.47
CA ILE A 478 14.52 -12.20 -3.80
C ILE A 478 14.57 -10.66 -3.82
N GLU A 479 13.69 -10.04 -4.60
CA GLU A 479 13.58 -8.58 -4.79
C GLU A 479 12.71 -7.92 -3.73
N SER A 480 11.59 -8.57 -3.37
CA SER A 480 10.65 -8.06 -2.39
C SER A 480 9.94 -9.19 -1.64
N ILE A 481 9.36 -8.82 -0.49
CA ILE A 481 8.37 -9.66 0.19
C ILE A 481 7.06 -8.89 0.37
N THR A 482 5.96 -9.64 0.40
CA THR A 482 4.63 -9.13 0.70
C THR A 482 4.11 -9.76 1.98
N ILE A 483 3.75 -8.93 2.95
CA ILE A 483 3.18 -9.32 4.22
C ILE A 483 1.66 -9.18 4.10
N GLY A 484 0.99 -10.31 3.83
CA GLY A 484 -0.46 -10.41 3.72
C GLY A 484 -1.10 -10.93 5.01
N ALA A 485 -2.42 -10.80 5.09
CA ALA A 485 -3.24 -11.25 6.21
C ALA A 485 -2.69 -10.79 7.57
N GLY A 486 -2.78 -9.48 7.83
CA GLY A 486 -2.37 -8.83 9.08
C GLY A 486 -1.23 -7.82 8.87
N ILE A 487 -1.31 -6.70 9.60
CA ILE A 487 -0.22 -5.71 9.68
C ILE A 487 0.52 -5.94 11.00
N PRO A 488 1.86 -6.16 10.99
CA PRO A 488 2.64 -6.27 12.22
C PRO A 488 2.52 -5.03 13.08
N THR A 489 2.72 -5.17 14.39
CA THR A 489 2.91 -4.00 15.26
C THR A 489 4.14 -3.23 14.81
N GLN A 490 4.19 -1.92 15.10
CA GLN A 490 5.31 -1.07 14.66
C GLN A 490 6.68 -1.65 15.09
N GLU A 491 6.81 -2.09 16.34
CA GLU A 491 8.05 -2.71 16.86
C GLU A 491 8.48 -3.93 16.03
N ARG A 492 7.54 -4.85 15.73
CA ARG A 492 7.86 -6.04 14.93
C ARG A 492 8.11 -5.72 13.47
N ALA A 493 7.40 -4.73 12.92
CA ALA A 493 7.66 -4.26 11.57
C ALA A 493 9.10 -3.72 11.46
N LEU A 494 9.56 -2.91 12.42
CA LEU A 494 10.92 -2.36 12.42
C LEU A 494 11.99 -3.45 12.50
N GLU A 495 11.77 -4.47 13.33
CA GLU A 495 12.66 -5.64 13.37
C GLU A 495 12.71 -6.36 12.02
N ILE A 496 11.56 -6.63 11.40
CA ILE A 496 11.46 -7.26 10.08
C ILE A 496 12.20 -6.42 9.03
N MET A 497 11.97 -5.11 9.02
CA MET A 497 12.61 -4.18 8.09
C MET A 497 14.13 -4.18 8.21
N SER A 498 14.64 -4.08 9.44
CA SER A 498 16.09 -4.11 9.70
C SER A 498 16.72 -5.41 9.18
N GLN A 499 16.06 -6.56 9.40
CA GLN A 499 16.55 -7.85 8.93
C GLN A 499 16.53 -7.97 7.40
N LEU A 500 15.51 -7.42 6.73
CA LEU A 500 15.42 -7.37 5.27
C LEU A 500 16.49 -6.46 4.66
N GLU A 501 16.68 -5.27 5.22
CA GLU A 501 17.70 -4.31 4.79
C GLU A 501 19.11 -4.90 4.93
N ALA A 502 19.37 -5.62 6.04
CA ALA A 502 20.64 -6.31 6.28
C ALA A 502 20.98 -7.40 5.26
N VAL A 503 19.99 -7.93 4.52
CA VAL A 503 20.19 -8.88 3.42
C VAL A 503 19.99 -8.24 2.03
N GLY A 504 19.82 -6.91 1.98
CA GLY A 504 19.70 -6.14 0.76
C GLY A 504 18.31 -6.16 0.11
N ILE A 505 17.25 -6.57 0.82
CA ILE A 505 15.87 -6.45 0.36
C ILE A 505 15.35 -5.08 0.79
N LYS A 506 15.11 -4.19 -0.19
CA LYS A 506 14.71 -2.79 0.06
C LYS A 506 13.24 -2.49 -0.24
N VAL A 507 12.50 -3.48 -0.75
CA VAL A 507 11.09 -3.36 -1.09
C VAL A 507 10.29 -4.32 -0.22
N VAL A 508 9.31 -3.78 0.49
CA VAL A 508 8.38 -4.53 1.34
C VAL A 508 6.97 -4.09 1.01
N CYS A 509 6.06 -5.05 0.89
CA CYS A 509 4.67 -4.79 0.55
C CYS A 509 3.76 -5.17 1.71
N PHE A 510 2.68 -4.41 1.91
CA PHE A 510 1.62 -4.70 2.88
C PHE A 510 0.26 -4.70 2.21
N LYS A 511 -0.65 -5.58 2.67
CA LYS A 511 -2.05 -5.64 2.24
C LYS A 511 -2.98 -5.17 3.37
N PRO A 512 -3.12 -3.85 3.62
CA PRO A 512 -4.06 -3.35 4.62
C PRO A 512 -5.50 -3.52 4.14
N GLY A 513 -6.37 -3.96 5.05
CA GLY A 513 -7.79 -4.19 4.78
C GLY A 513 -8.74 -3.19 5.44
N SER A 514 -8.23 -2.11 6.04
CA SER A 514 -9.00 -1.06 6.73
C SER A 514 -8.24 0.28 6.75
N VAL A 515 -8.94 1.37 7.08
CA VAL A 515 -8.35 2.72 7.30
C VAL A 515 -7.26 2.67 8.38
N ASP A 516 -7.53 2.01 9.52
CA ASP A 516 -6.53 1.83 10.59
C ASP A 516 -5.31 1.04 10.10
N GLY A 517 -5.52 0.01 9.28
CA GLY A 517 -4.45 -0.77 8.67
C GLY A 517 -3.58 0.08 7.74
N ILE A 518 -4.20 0.98 6.95
CA ILE A 518 -3.46 1.95 6.11
C ILE A 518 -2.60 2.84 7.00
N HIS A 519 -3.17 3.44 8.05
CA HIS A 519 -2.40 4.30 8.96
C HIS A 519 -1.25 3.55 9.66
N ALA A 520 -1.47 2.29 10.07
CA ALA A 520 -0.40 1.46 10.63
C ALA A 520 0.76 1.25 9.62
N VAL A 521 0.46 1.01 8.34
CA VAL A 521 1.48 0.92 7.29
C VAL A 521 2.23 2.26 7.11
N LEU A 522 1.53 3.39 7.18
CA LEU A 522 2.15 4.72 7.10
C LEU A 522 3.06 5.01 8.30
N GLU A 523 2.68 4.58 9.51
CA GLU A 523 3.52 4.70 10.72
C GLU A 523 4.79 3.85 10.64
N ILE A 524 4.69 2.66 10.02
CA ILE A 524 5.86 1.82 9.70
C ILE A 524 6.73 2.54 8.66
N ALA A 525 6.16 3.00 7.55
CA ALA A 525 6.90 3.64 6.47
C ALA A 525 7.65 4.91 6.92
N ALA A 526 7.02 5.72 7.78
CA ALA A 526 7.65 6.91 8.35
C ALA A 526 8.88 6.59 9.20
N ALA A 527 8.92 5.41 9.82
CA ALA A 527 10.02 4.99 10.68
C ALA A 527 11.17 4.32 9.91
N VAL A 528 10.99 3.97 8.62
CA VAL A 528 12.03 3.37 7.75
C VAL A 528 12.12 4.08 6.38
N PRO A 529 12.56 5.35 6.34
CA PRO A 529 12.61 6.12 5.08
C PRO A 529 13.57 5.55 4.02
N SER A 530 14.51 4.68 4.40
CA SER A 530 15.43 4.01 3.47
C SER A 530 14.78 2.90 2.63
N MET A 531 13.63 2.36 3.08
CA MET A 531 12.91 1.29 2.41
C MET A 531 11.75 1.82 1.57
N THR A 532 11.52 1.17 0.42
CA THR A 532 10.29 1.37 -0.36
C THR A 532 9.18 0.50 0.21
N VAL A 533 8.09 1.13 0.64
CA VAL A 533 6.91 0.45 1.19
C VAL A 533 5.79 0.45 0.16
N MET A 534 5.43 -0.71 -0.37
CA MET A 534 4.29 -0.84 -1.28
C MET A 534 3.01 -1.13 -0.49
N LEU A 535 2.09 -0.17 -0.47
CA LEU A 535 0.76 -0.33 0.08
C LEU A 535 -0.16 -0.90 -1.00
N GLN A 536 -0.49 -2.18 -0.90
CA GLN A 536 -1.40 -2.89 -1.79
C GLN A 536 -2.82 -2.83 -1.23
N TRP A 537 -3.56 -1.78 -1.61
CA TRP A 537 -4.93 -1.58 -1.16
C TRP A 537 -5.90 -2.49 -1.92
N THR A 538 -6.62 -3.32 -1.17
CA THR A 538 -7.67 -4.21 -1.69
C THR A 538 -8.97 -4.02 -0.90
N GLY A 539 -10.04 -3.63 -1.58
CA GLY A 539 -11.38 -3.48 -0.97
C GLY A 539 -12.15 -4.80 -0.87
N GLY A 540 -13.36 -4.76 -0.29
CA GLY A 540 -14.18 -5.94 -0.02
C GLY A 540 -14.66 -6.70 -1.26
N ARG A 541 -14.65 -6.09 -2.44
CA ARG A 541 -15.00 -6.73 -3.72
C ARG A 541 -13.89 -7.62 -4.33
N ALA A 542 -12.79 -7.85 -3.62
CA ALA A 542 -11.70 -8.71 -4.06
C ALA A 542 -12.11 -10.20 -4.09
N GLY A 543 -11.43 -11.02 -4.89
CA GLY A 543 -11.59 -12.48 -4.87
C GLY A 543 -10.78 -13.14 -3.74
N GLY A 544 -11.22 -14.30 -3.27
CA GLY A 544 -10.62 -14.94 -2.10
C GLY A 544 -10.94 -14.18 -0.82
N HIS A 545 -10.03 -14.18 0.15
CA HIS A 545 -10.23 -13.46 1.41
C HIS A 545 -10.38 -11.97 1.14
N HIS A 546 -11.42 -11.36 1.69
CA HIS A 546 -11.71 -9.95 1.47
C HIS A 546 -12.08 -9.22 2.76
N SER A 547 -11.98 -7.89 2.74
CA SER A 547 -12.43 -7.05 3.84
C SER A 547 -13.94 -6.80 3.78
N PHE A 548 -14.47 -6.15 4.81
CA PHE A 548 -15.83 -5.62 4.82
C PHE A 548 -15.91 -4.17 4.29
N GLU A 549 -14.78 -3.63 3.85
CA GLU A 549 -14.66 -2.23 3.45
C GLU A 549 -15.14 -1.99 2.01
N ASP A 550 -15.75 -0.83 1.77
CA ASP A 550 -15.86 -0.28 0.42
C ASP A 550 -14.45 -0.09 -0.18
N PHE A 551 -14.34 -0.17 -1.50
CA PHE A 551 -13.06 -0.01 -2.16
C PHE A 551 -12.59 1.45 -2.16
N HIS A 552 -13.50 2.42 -2.28
CA HIS A 552 -13.13 3.82 -2.50
C HIS A 552 -13.05 4.61 -1.19
N GLN A 553 -13.99 4.43 -0.27
CA GLN A 553 -14.09 5.27 0.94
C GLN A 553 -12.78 5.32 1.75
N PRO A 554 -12.08 4.19 2.01
CA PRO A 554 -10.80 4.24 2.72
C PRO A 554 -9.71 4.98 1.96
N MET A 555 -9.70 4.91 0.61
CA MET A 555 -8.79 5.71 -0.19
C MET A 555 -9.12 7.20 -0.08
N GLU A 556 -10.39 7.59 -0.19
CA GLU A 556 -10.83 8.99 -0.07
C GLU A 556 -10.41 9.61 1.28
N GLU A 557 -10.45 8.82 2.36
CA GLU A 557 -10.08 9.26 3.70
C GLU A 557 -8.56 9.36 3.90
N THR A 558 -7.79 8.45 3.29
CA THR A 558 -6.36 8.28 3.60
C THR A 558 -5.40 8.75 2.50
N TYR A 559 -5.90 9.10 1.31
CA TYR A 559 -5.06 9.43 0.14
C TYR A 559 -4.04 10.52 0.44
N ALA A 560 -4.46 11.62 1.08
CA ALA A 560 -3.57 12.71 1.47
C ALA A 560 -2.44 12.22 2.40
N ALA A 561 -2.78 11.41 3.41
CA ALA A 561 -1.79 10.85 4.34
C ALA A 561 -0.81 9.91 3.62
N ILE A 562 -1.29 9.09 2.67
CA ILE A 562 -0.43 8.25 1.83
C ILE A 562 0.52 9.10 0.99
N ARG A 563 0.01 10.17 0.37
CA ARG A 563 0.79 11.05 -0.52
C ARG A 563 1.78 11.96 0.20
N ARG A 564 1.65 12.14 1.52
CA ARG A 564 2.67 12.75 2.38
C ARG A 564 3.90 11.86 2.59
N MET A 565 3.82 10.55 2.33
CA MET A 565 4.95 9.62 2.48
C MET A 565 5.72 9.43 1.16
N SER A 566 6.97 9.88 1.12
CA SER A 566 7.84 9.85 -0.06
C SER A 566 8.36 8.45 -0.41
N ASN A 567 8.34 7.51 0.52
CA ASN A 567 8.77 6.13 0.34
C ASN A 567 7.61 5.13 0.19
N VAL A 568 6.35 5.60 0.18
CA VAL A 568 5.17 4.75 -0.02
C VAL A 568 4.70 4.74 -1.47
N LEU A 569 4.53 3.54 -2.03
CA LEU A 569 3.85 3.30 -3.31
C LEU A 569 2.40 2.87 -3.06
N LEU A 570 1.43 3.55 -3.65
CA LEU A 570 0.02 3.18 -3.61
C LEU A 570 -0.32 2.29 -4.81
N VAL A 571 -0.48 1.00 -4.57
CA VAL A 571 -0.97 0.04 -5.57
C VAL A 571 -2.39 -0.35 -5.18
N VAL A 572 -3.32 -0.29 -6.13
CA VAL A 572 -4.74 -0.56 -5.86
C VAL A 572 -5.20 -1.77 -6.66
N GLY A 573 -6.01 -2.63 -6.05
CA GLY A 573 -6.58 -3.79 -6.72
C GLY A 573 -7.75 -4.40 -5.98
N SER A 574 -8.91 -4.52 -6.62
CA SER A 574 -9.99 -5.41 -6.22
C SER A 574 -11.04 -5.35 -7.32
N GLY A 575 -11.13 -6.37 -8.17
CA GLY A 575 -12.10 -6.37 -9.27
C GLY A 575 -11.56 -5.86 -10.62
N PHE A 576 -10.26 -5.63 -10.79
CA PHE A 576 -9.70 -5.20 -12.08
C PHE A 576 -9.42 -6.39 -13.01
N GLY A 577 -9.55 -6.15 -14.32
CA GLY A 577 -9.23 -7.16 -15.33
C GLY A 577 -8.99 -6.66 -16.76
N ASN A 578 -9.15 -5.36 -17.02
CA ASN A 578 -8.87 -4.69 -18.30
C ASN A 578 -8.23 -3.30 -18.05
N TRP A 579 -7.82 -2.59 -19.12
CA TRP A 579 -7.28 -1.24 -18.99
C TRP A 579 -8.38 -0.17 -18.99
N GLU A 580 -9.50 -0.41 -19.69
CA GLU A 580 -10.58 0.54 -19.88
C GLU A 580 -11.19 0.99 -18.56
N ASP A 581 -11.45 0.04 -17.66
CA ASP A 581 -12.06 0.32 -16.35
C ASP A 581 -11.00 0.71 -15.32
N SER A 582 -9.75 0.23 -15.49
CA SER A 582 -8.64 0.49 -14.55
C SER A 582 -7.95 1.84 -14.76
N LYS A 583 -8.01 2.42 -15.97
CA LYS A 583 -7.26 3.66 -16.30
C LYS A 583 -7.60 4.83 -15.39
N GLN A 584 -8.86 4.92 -14.95
CA GLN A 584 -9.33 5.99 -14.06
C GLN A 584 -8.59 6.02 -12.72
N TYR A 585 -8.09 4.87 -12.25
CA TYR A 585 -7.32 4.79 -11.00
C TYR A 585 -5.88 5.22 -11.23
N LEU A 586 -5.28 4.85 -12.37
CA LEU A 586 -3.94 5.29 -12.73
C LEU A 586 -3.90 6.81 -13.01
N THR A 587 -4.90 7.36 -13.72
CA THR A 587 -4.98 8.81 -14.01
C THR A 587 -5.56 9.63 -12.86
N GLY A 588 -6.23 8.96 -11.91
CA GLY A 588 -6.89 9.58 -10.76
C GLY A 588 -8.29 10.15 -11.03
N GLU A 589 -8.87 9.91 -12.20
CA GLU A 589 -10.20 10.43 -12.57
C GLU A 589 -11.35 9.86 -11.73
N TRP A 590 -11.16 8.70 -11.12
CA TRP A 590 -12.16 8.05 -10.26
C TRP A 590 -12.67 8.97 -9.14
N SER A 591 -11.82 9.84 -8.58
CA SER A 591 -12.20 10.73 -7.49
C SER A 591 -13.15 11.85 -7.96
N LEU A 592 -13.03 12.29 -9.21
CA LEU A 592 -13.92 13.31 -9.77
C LEU A 592 -15.36 12.79 -9.88
N ALA A 593 -15.53 11.54 -10.34
CA ALA A 593 -16.83 10.88 -10.42
C ALA A 593 -17.52 10.74 -9.06
N ARG A 594 -16.75 10.82 -7.97
CA ARG A 594 -17.21 10.75 -6.58
C ARG A 594 -17.39 12.11 -5.91
N GLY A 595 -17.25 13.20 -6.66
CA GLY A 595 -17.52 14.57 -6.20
C GLY A 595 -16.32 15.29 -5.60
N HIS A 596 -15.10 14.75 -5.74
CA HIS A 596 -13.88 15.49 -5.39
C HIS A 596 -13.50 16.50 -6.47
N LEU A 597 -12.82 17.58 -6.09
CA LEU A 597 -12.38 18.65 -6.99
C LEU A 597 -11.03 18.38 -7.68
N HIS A 598 -10.39 17.26 -7.36
CA HIS A 598 -9.04 16.92 -7.79
C HIS A 598 -8.92 15.43 -8.11
N LYS A 599 -7.98 15.09 -9.00
CA LYS A 599 -7.67 13.70 -9.37
C LYS A 599 -6.78 13.05 -8.31
N MET A 600 -7.02 11.77 -8.01
CA MET A 600 -6.23 10.96 -7.06
C MET A 600 -5.53 9.77 -7.75
N PRO A 601 -4.44 9.97 -8.52
CA PRO A 601 -3.72 8.88 -9.20
C PRO A 601 -3.22 7.79 -8.25
N ALA A 602 -3.26 6.53 -8.65
CA ALA A 602 -2.53 5.43 -8.02
C ALA A 602 -1.17 5.21 -8.72
N ASP A 603 -0.22 4.58 -8.04
CA ASP A 603 1.10 4.28 -8.60
C ASP A 603 1.11 2.99 -9.41
N GLY A 604 0.20 2.05 -9.14
CA GLY A 604 0.08 0.81 -9.90
C GLY A 604 -1.27 0.12 -9.73
N ILE A 605 -1.56 -0.80 -10.64
CA ILE A 605 -2.77 -1.62 -10.66
C ILE A 605 -2.42 -3.07 -10.33
N LEU A 606 -3.15 -3.64 -9.38
CA LEU A 606 -3.00 -5.02 -8.95
C LEU A 606 -4.11 -5.90 -9.52
N MET A 607 -3.70 -7.03 -10.09
CA MET A 607 -4.55 -8.08 -10.65
C MET A 607 -4.47 -9.33 -9.77
N GLY A 608 -5.60 -10.01 -9.65
CA GLY A 608 -5.68 -11.34 -9.02
C GLY A 608 -6.51 -12.27 -9.88
N SER A 609 -7.78 -12.38 -9.54
CA SER A 609 -8.86 -13.08 -10.26
C SER A 609 -8.76 -13.19 -11.78
N ARG A 610 -8.36 -12.11 -12.48
CA ARG A 610 -8.26 -12.05 -13.94
C ARG A 610 -7.32 -13.08 -14.56
N VAL A 611 -6.23 -13.43 -13.87
CA VAL A 611 -5.18 -14.31 -14.41
C VAL A 611 -5.41 -15.78 -14.09
N MET A 612 -6.50 -16.13 -13.38
CA MET A 612 -6.82 -17.53 -13.07
C MET A 612 -7.17 -18.37 -14.31
N VAL A 613 -7.62 -17.72 -15.38
CA VAL A 613 -7.90 -18.36 -16.68
C VAL A 613 -6.71 -18.35 -17.64
N ALA A 614 -5.56 -17.80 -17.21
CA ALA A 614 -4.39 -17.71 -18.06
C ALA A 614 -3.81 -19.09 -18.40
N LYS A 615 -3.16 -19.21 -19.55
CA LYS A 615 -2.59 -20.46 -20.05
C LYS A 615 -1.65 -21.12 -19.04
N GLU A 616 -0.79 -20.32 -18.43
CA GLU A 616 0.24 -20.79 -17.50
C GLU A 616 -0.28 -21.04 -16.08
N ALA A 617 -1.54 -20.67 -15.79
CA ALA A 617 -2.17 -21.00 -14.51
C ALA A 617 -2.50 -22.50 -14.45
N ALA A 618 -2.20 -23.14 -13.32
CA ALA A 618 -2.50 -24.54 -13.06
C ALA A 618 -4.00 -24.85 -12.87
N THR A 619 -4.86 -23.82 -12.88
CA THR A 619 -6.31 -23.99 -12.83
C THR A 619 -6.78 -24.96 -13.91
N ALA A 620 -7.55 -25.97 -13.52
CA ALA A 620 -7.95 -27.04 -14.42
C ALA A 620 -8.77 -26.51 -15.61
N PRO A 621 -8.67 -27.10 -16.82
CA PRO A 621 -9.37 -26.60 -18.01
C PRO A 621 -10.88 -26.41 -17.83
N GLU A 622 -11.54 -27.35 -17.16
CA GLU A 622 -12.98 -27.30 -16.89
C GLU A 622 -13.32 -26.17 -15.89
N VAL A 623 -12.45 -25.92 -14.90
CA VAL A 623 -12.57 -24.79 -13.98
C VAL A 623 -12.36 -23.46 -14.72
N LYS A 624 -11.35 -23.36 -15.60
CA LYS A 624 -11.14 -22.15 -16.42
C LYS A 624 -12.37 -21.86 -17.28
N LYS A 625 -13.00 -22.90 -17.84
CA LYS A 625 -14.23 -22.77 -18.61
C LYS A 625 -15.40 -22.27 -17.73
N LEU A 626 -15.59 -22.84 -16.54
CA LEU A 626 -16.58 -22.35 -15.58
C LEU A 626 -16.36 -20.89 -15.21
N LEU A 627 -15.11 -20.46 -15.01
CA LEU A 627 -14.77 -19.06 -14.71
C LEU A 627 -15.13 -18.13 -15.87
N VAL A 628 -14.88 -18.54 -17.12
CA VAL A 628 -15.28 -17.78 -18.30
C VAL A 628 -16.80 -17.70 -18.46
N ASP A 629 -17.50 -18.76 -18.09
CA ASP A 629 -18.97 -18.82 -18.13
C ASP A 629 -19.64 -18.11 -16.94
N THR A 630 -18.86 -17.67 -15.95
CA THR A 630 -19.35 -16.95 -14.78
C THR A 630 -19.52 -15.45 -15.11
N PRO A 631 -20.75 -14.90 -15.08
CA PRO A 631 -21.01 -13.56 -15.63
C PRO A 631 -20.31 -12.39 -14.92
N GLY A 632 -20.13 -12.49 -13.60
CA GLY A 632 -19.73 -11.37 -12.76
C GLY A 632 -20.80 -10.28 -12.63
N ILE A 633 -20.44 -9.17 -11.98
CA ILE A 633 -21.34 -8.03 -11.78
C ILE A 633 -20.91 -6.82 -12.62
N GLU A 634 -21.90 -6.10 -13.16
CA GLU A 634 -21.66 -4.85 -13.90
C GLU A 634 -21.49 -3.67 -12.95
N SER A 635 -22.43 -3.54 -12.00
CA SER A 635 -22.42 -2.51 -10.97
C SER A 635 -21.61 -2.98 -9.78
N GLU A 636 -20.52 -2.27 -9.49
CA GLU A 636 -19.72 -2.56 -8.31
C GLU A 636 -20.54 -2.48 -7.02
N LEU A 637 -21.61 -1.67 -6.95
CA LEU A 637 -22.46 -1.49 -5.77
C LEU A 637 -23.18 -2.77 -5.31
N GLU A 638 -23.28 -3.78 -6.18
CA GLU A 638 -24.00 -5.02 -5.87
C GLU A 638 -23.14 -6.03 -5.10
N TRP A 639 -21.83 -5.79 -4.96
CA TRP A 639 -20.88 -6.76 -4.42
C TRP A 639 -21.26 -7.25 -3.01
N GLU A 640 -21.80 -6.40 -2.14
CA GLU A 640 -22.20 -6.78 -0.77
C GLU A 640 -23.40 -7.76 -0.73
N THR A 641 -24.11 -7.93 -1.85
CA THR A 641 -25.17 -8.95 -1.96
C THR A 641 -24.59 -10.37 -1.85
N SER A 642 -23.28 -10.54 -2.10
CA SER A 642 -22.59 -11.82 -1.97
C SER A 642 -22.68 -12.42 -0.55
N TYR A 643 -22.84 -11.59 0.50
CA TYR A 643 -22.99 -12.05 1.87
C TYR A 643 -24.31 -12.80 2.08
N THR A 644 -25.38 -12.38 1.40
CA THR A 644 -26.74 -12.95 1.57
C THR A 644 -27.08 -14.00 0.52
N GLY A 645 -26.46 -13.96 -0.67
CA GLY A 645 -26.70 -14.92 -1.74
C GLY A 645 -25.70 -14.83 -2.88
N ALA A 646 -25.92 -15.61 -3.95
CA ALA A 646 -25.08 -15.55 -5.14
C ALA A 646 -25.36 -14.27 -5.95
N VAL A 647 -24.32 -13.56 -6.37
CA VAL A 647 -24.37 -12.35 -7.19
C VAL A 647 -23.32 -12.45 -8.30
N GLY A 648 -23.72 -12.29 -9.55
CA GLY A 648 -22.82 -12.47 -10.70
C GLY A 648 -22.15 -13.86 -10.78
N GLY A 649 -22.74 -14.88 -10.15
CA GLY A 649 -22.15 -16.22 -10.03
C GLY A 649 -21.05 -16.35 -8.96
N VAL A 650 -20.97 -15.41 -8.01
CA VAL A 650 -20.05 -15.44 -6.86
C VAL A 650 -20.83 -15.29 -5.56
N VAL A 651 -20.36 -15.92 -4.48
CA VAL A 651 -20.97 -15.87 -3.14
C VAL A 651 -19.89 -15.72 -2.07
N THR A 652 -20.24 -15.12 -0.94
CA THR A 652 -19.39 -15.07 0.25
C THR A 652 -19.73 -16.20 1.20
N VAL A 653 -18.70 -16.93 1.63
CA VAL A 653 -18.77 -17.94 2.69
C VAL A 653 -17.74 -17.63 3.80
N THR A 654 -17.78 -18.37 4.90
CA THR A 654 -16.83 -18.23 6.01
C THR A 654 -15.69 -19.23 5.84
N SER A 655 -14.45 -18.75 5.82
CA SER A 655 -13.26 -19.62 5.76
C SER A 655 -13.00 -20.36 7.08
N GLU A 656 -12.08 -21.33 7.06
CA GLU A 656 -11.60 -22.06 8.25
C GLU A 656 -11.16 -21.10 9.38
N LEU A 657 -10.59 -19.94 9.00
CA LEU A 657 -10.07 -18.92 9.92
C LEU A 657 -11.16 -17.94 10.43
N GLY A 658 -12.42 -18.11 10.03
CA GLY A 658 -13.51 -17.22 10.43
C GLY A 658 -13.59 -15.89 9.66
N GLU A 659 -12.80 -15.77 8.59
CA GLU A 659 -12.80 -14.59 7.71
C GLU A 659 -13.64 -14.84 6.46
N PRO A 660 -14.33 -13.81 5.92
CA PRO A 660 -15.14 -13.96 4.72
C PRO A 660 -14.27 -14.22 3.48
N ILE A 661 -14.80 -15.03 2.56
CA ILE A 661 -14.10 -15.44 1.35
C ILE A 661 -15.07 -15.49 0.16
N HIS A 662 -14.71 -14.79 -0.93
CA HIS A 662 -15.48 -14.80 -2.18
C HIS A 662 -15.10 -16.00 -3.03
N VAL A 663 -16.12 -16.77 -3.43
CA VAL A 663 -15.99 -17.98 -4.24
C VAL A 663 -17.04 -18.06 -5.34
N VAL A 664 -16.74 -18.80 -6.41
CA VAL A 664 -17.73 -19.11 -7.46
C VAL A 664 -18.91 -19.85 -6.84
N ALA A 665 -20.14 -19.42 -7.13
CA ALA A 665 -21.38 -19.97 -6.61
C ALA A 665 -21.80 -21.27 -7.33
N ASN A 666 -20.89 -22.25 -7.38
CA ASN A 666 -21.19 -23.60 -7.86
C ASN A 666 -21.79 -24.47 -6.75
N ARG A 667 -22.11 -25.73 -7.06
CA ARG A 667 -22.75 -26.65 -6.10
C ARG A 667 -21.95 -26.80 -4.80
N CYS A 668 -20.63 -26.90 -4.90
CA CYS A 668 -19.73 -26.96 -3.74
C CYS A 668 -19.84 -25.73 -2.83
N ALA A 669 -19.74 -24.52 -3.38
CA ALA A 669 -19.82 -23.31 -2.59
C ALA A 669 -21.22 -23.09 -1.99
N MET A 670 -22.27 -23.46 -2.73
CA MET A 670 -23.64 -23.36 -2.22
C MET A 670 -23.90 -24.33 -1.07
N LEU A 671 -23.38 -25.56 -1.14
CA LEU A 671 -23.40 -26.50 -0.02
C LEU A 671 -22.60 -25.97 1.17
N TRP A 672 -21.42 -25.39 0.93
CA TRP A 672 -20.63 -24.75 1.97
C TRP A 672 -21.42 -23.65 2.68
N LYS A 673 -22.06 -22.76 1.92
CA LYS A 673 -22.89 -21.68 2.48
C LYS A 673 -24.04 -22.23 3.32
N GLU A 674 -24.72 -23.27 2.82
CA GLU A 674 -25.78 -23.94 3.57
C GLU A 674 -25.26 -24.50 4.91
N PHE A 675 -24.07 -25.11 4.92
CA PHE A 675 -23.48 -25.65 6.14
C PHE A 675 -22.99 -24.56 7.10
N ASP A 676 -22.48 -23.43 6.60
CA ASP A 676 -22.18 -22.26 7.41
C ASP A 676 -23.43 -21.79 8.17
N ASP A 677 -24.54 -21.62 7.45
CA ASP A 677 -25.80 -21.11 8.01
C ASP A 677 -26.47 -22.11 8.96
N LYS A 678 -26.40 -23.42 8.67
CA LYS A 678 -27.08 -24.46 9.48
C LYS A 678 -26.25 -24.99 10.65
N TYR A 679 -24.92 -25.07 10.50
CA TYR A 679 -24.08 -25.85 11.42
C TYR A 679 -22.88 -25.07 11.99
N PHE A 680 -22.22 -24.22 11.20
CA PHE A 680 -20.97 -23.60 11.63
C PHE A 680 -21.12 -22.23 12.29
N SER A 681 -22.29 -21.61 12.17
CA SER A 681 -22.63 -20.31 12.78
C SER A 681 -23.48 -20.43 14.06
N ILE A 682 -24.04 -21.61 14.36
CA ILE A 682 -24.87 -21.83 15.56
C ILE A 682 -24.02 -22.05 16.83
N PRO A 683 -24.57 -21.83 18.05
CA PRO A 683 -23.85 -22.03 19.29
C PRO A 683 -23.30 -23.45 19.43
N ARG A 684 -22.07 -23.60 19.94
CA ARG A 684 -21.34 -24.88 20.04
C ARG A 684 -22.15 -26.01 20.71
N GLU A 685 -22.97 -25.66 21.70
CA GLU A 685 -23.83 -26.58 22.45
C GLU A 685 -24.94 -27.21 21.59
N GLN A 686 -25.31 -26.57 20.48
CA GLN A 686 -26.37 -27.02 19.58
C GLN A 686 -25.84 -27.80 18.38
N VAL A 687 -24.53 -27.69 18.07
CA VAL A 687 -23.89 -28.27 16.89
C VAL A 687 -24.03 -29.79 16.86
N GLU A 688 -23.72 -30.48 17.96
CA GLU A 688 -23.77 -31.96 18.00
C GLU A 688 -25.17 -32.49 17.68
N LEU A 689 -26.22 -31.89 18.26
CA LEU A 689 -27.59 -32.28 18.00
C LEU A 689 -27.98 -31.98 16.54
N ALA A 690 -27.60 -30.82 16.02
CA ALA A 690 -27.90 -30.44 14.63
C ALA A 690 -27.22 -31.39 13.62
N LEU A 691 -25.96 -31.75 13.83
CA LEU A 691 -25.24 -32.70 12.97
C LEU A 691 -25.88 -34.09 13.02
N ARG A 692 -26.25 -34.56 14.22
CA ARG A 692 -26.89 -35.87 14.39
C ARG A 692 -28.24 -35.96 13.69
N LEU A 693 -29.08 -34.92 13.80
CA LEU A 693 -30.42 -34.90 13.19
C LEU A 693 -30.36 -34.81 11.67
N ASN A 694 -29.35 -34.14 11.10
CA ASN A 694 -29.22 -33.93 9.66
C ASN A 694 -28.14 -34.81 9.02
N LYS A 695 -27.65 -35.85 9.71
CA LYS A 695 -26.50 -36.65 9.27
C LYS A 695 -26.68 -37.23 7.86
N GLN A 696 -27.86 -37.72 7.54
CA GLN A 696 -28.16 -38.29 6.21
C GLN A 696 -28.12 -37.22 5.11
N ASP A 697 -28.69 -36.05 5.36
CA ASP A 697 -28.70 -34.92 4.41
C ASP A 697 -27.29 -34.38 4.18
N ILE A 698 -26.49 -34.27 5.25
CA ILE A 698 -25.08 -33.86 5.18
C ILE A 698 -24.30 -34.84 4.29
N ILE A 699 -24.45 -36.15 4.53
CA ILE A 699 -23.75 -37.17 3.74
C ILE A 699 -24.19 -37.14 2.27
N ALA A 700 -25.49 -36.97 2.00
CA ALA A 700 -26.01 -36.86 0.64
C ALA A 700 -25.40 -35.65 -0.09
N GLY A 701 -25.37 -34.48 0.56
CA GLY A 701 -24.77 -33.26 0.00
C GLY A 701 -23.27 -33.42 -0.26
N LEU A 702 -22.51 -33.97 0.71
CA LEU A 702 -21.06 -34.21 0.53
C LEU A 702 -20.77 -35.11 -0.67
N ASN A 703 -21.53 -36.19 -0.83
CA ASN A 703 -21.33 -37.15 -1.90
C ASN A 703 -21.81 -36.66 -3.27
N ALA A 704 -22.76 -35.72 -3.33
CA ALA A 704 -23.29 -35.19 -4.58
C ALA A 704 -22.54 -33.95 -5.07
N ASP A 705 -22.15 -33.06 -4.15
CA ASP A 705 -21.86 -31.66 -4.48
C ASP A 705 -20.51 -31.16 -3.95
N PHE A 706 -19.79 -31.96 -3.15
CA PHE A 706 -18.54 -31.52 -2.53
C PHE A 706 -17.31 -32.30 -3.03
N GLN A 707 -16.17 -31.61 -3.06
CA GLN A 707 -14.87 -32.16 -3.44
C GLN A 707 -14.37 -33.25 -2.47
N LYS A 708 -14.85 -33.26 -1.22
CA LYS A 708 -14.54 -34.27 -0.22
C LYS A 708 -15.78 -35.13 0.05
N PRO A 709 -15.90 -36.32 -0.56
CA PRO A 709 -17.03 -37.20 -0.29
C PRO A 709 -17.00 -37.68 1.16
N TYR A 710 -18.14 -38.17 1.64
CA TYR A 710 -18.18 -38.93 2.88
C TYR A 710 -17.40 -40.24 2.68
N PHE A 711 -16.54 -40.56 3.64
CA PHE A 711 -15.69 -41.74 3.56
C PHE A 711 -16.52 -43.01 3.62
N GLY A 712 -17.42 -43.09 4.62
CA GLY A 712 -18.08 -44.32 5.01
C GLY A 712 -19.09 -44.84 4.00
N CYS A 713 -18.82 -46.01 3.43
CA CYS A 713 -19.74 -46.70 2.54
C CYS A 713 -19.60 -48.22 2.65
N LYS A 714 -20.71 -48.94 2.50
CA LYS A 714 -20.73 -50.40 2.40
C LYS A 714 -21.49 -50.83 1.16
N ARG A 715 -21.13 -51.99 0.61
CA ARG A 715 -21.86 -52.57 -0.50
C ARG A 715 -23.17 -53.15 -0.01
N ASN A 716 -24.29 -52.72 -0.58
CA ASN A 716 -25.59 -53.31 -0.34
C ASN A 716 -25.60 -54.73 -0.90
N VAL A 717 -25.93 -55.71 -0.05
CA VAL A 717 -25.87 -57.14 -0.40
C VAL A 717 -26.97 -57.52 -1.41
N GLU A 718 -28.08 -56.79 -1.44
CA GLU A 718 -29.23 -57.07 -2.31
C GLU A 718 -29.11 -56.35 -3.66
N THR A 719 -28.74 -55.07 -3.67
CA THR A 719 -28.67 -54.26 -4.90
C THR A 719 -27.29 -54.23 -5.54
N GLY A 720 -26.25 -54.55 -4.76
CA GLY A 720 -24.85 -54.45 -5.20
C GLY A 720 -24.29 -53.03 -5.22
N GLU A 721 -25.09 -52.00 -4.94
CA GLU A 721 -24.71 -50.59 -4.91
C GLU A 721 -24.02 -50.20 -3.61
N PHE A 722 -23.17 -49.17 -3.63
CA PHE A 722 -22.58 -48.63 -2.41
C PHE A 722 -23.56 -47.67 -1.73
N VAL A 723 -23.85 -47.93 -0.46
CA VAL A 723 -24.69 -47.08 0.40
C VAL A 723 -23.85 -46.47 1.52
N PRO A 724 -24.16 -45.24 1.98
CA PRO A 724 -23.50 -44.66 3.14
C PRO A 724 -23.56 -45.55 4.39
N ALA A 725 -22.47 -45.58 5.14
CA ALA A 725 -22.35 -46.37 6.36
C ALA A 725 -21.42 -45.69 7.36
N ASP A 726 -21.58 -45.97 8.66
CA ASP A 726 -20.63 -45.54 9.68
C ASP A 726 -19.36 -46.41 9.67
N LEU A 727 -18.25 -45.91 10.23
CA LEU A 727 -16.98 -46.65 10.25
C LEU A 727 -17.12 -48.02 10.92
N GLU A 728 -17.89 -48.11 12.01
CA GLU A 728 -18.20 -49.38 12.69
C GLU A 728 -19.05 -50.36 11.85
N GLU A 729 -19.66 -49.90 10.76
CA GLU A 729 -20.47 -50.72 9.85
C GLU A 729 -19.68 -51.14 8.59
N MET A 730 -18.43 -50.70 8.46
CA MET A 730 -17.53 -51.08 7.37
C MET A 730 -16.64 -52.25 7.80
N SER A 731 -16.41 -53.19 6.87
CA SER A 731 -15.37 -54.20 7.06
C SER A 731 -13.96 -53.62 6.87
N TYR A 732 -12.92 -54.30 7.37
CA TYR A 732 -11.53 -53.87 7.10
C TYR A 732 -11.23 -53.86 5.60
N GLY A 733 -11.82 -54.80 4.84
CA GLY A 733 -11.73 -54.84 3.38
C GLY A 733 -12.39 -53.63 2.71
N ASP A 734 -13.55 -53.19 3.20
CA ASP A 734 -14.23 -51.99 2.71
C ASP A 734 -13.38 -50.75 2.95
N VAL A 735 -12.82 -50.58 4.15
CA VAL A 735 -11.97 -49.42 4.50
C VAL A 735 -10.69 -49.39 3.66
N LEU A 736 -10.01 -50.53 3.49
CA LEU A 736 -8.81 -50.61 2.64
C LEU A 736 -9.10 -50.26 1.18
N THR A 737 -10.20 -50.79 0.64
CA THR A 737 -10.62 -50.51 -0.74
C THR A 737 -10.97 -49.03 -0.90
N ARG A 738 -11.78 -48.49 0.02
CA ARG A 738 -12.22 -47.09 0.00
C ARG A 738 -11.08 -46.09 0.18
N LEU A 739 -10.08 -46.43 1.00
CA LEU A 739 -8.86 -45.64 1.13
C LEU A 739 -8.13 -45.52 -0.22
N VAL A 740 -7.98 -46.62 -0.96
CA VAL A 740 -7.37 -46.59 -2.29
C VAL A 740 -8.24 -45.80 -3.27
N ASP A 741 -9.55 -46.04 -3.30
CA ASP A 741 -10.49 -45.35 -4.20
C ASP A 741 -10.44 -43.82 -4.09
N LEU A 742 -10.20 -43.31 -2.88
CA LEU A 742 -10.16 -41.87 -2.64
C LEU A 742 -8.73 -41.30 -2.70
N MET A 743 -7.72 -42.06 -2.31
CA MET A 743 -6.34 -41.55 -2.20
C MET A 743 -5.47 -41.75 -3.45
N TYR A 744 -5.88 -42.64 -4.35
CA TYR A 744 -5.16 -42.98 -5.57
C TYR A 744 -5.96 -42.53 -6.80
N VAL A 745 -5.33 -41.74 -7.66
CA VAL A 745 -5.92 -41.14 -8.85
C VAL A 745 -5.75 -42.08 -10.03
N GLU A 746 -6.88 -42.55 -10.56
CA GLU A 746 -6.96 -43.43 -11.73
C GLU A 746 -7.92 -42.84 -12.75
N VAL A 747 -7.37 -42.06 -13.69
CA VAL A 747 -8.13 -41.49 -14.80
C VAL A 747 -7.68 -42.17 -16.09
N GLU A 748 -8.65 -42.63 -16.89
CA GLU A 748 -8.37 -43.27 -18.17
C GLU A 748 -7.51 -42.35 -19.07
N GLY A 749 -6.44 -42.90 -19.65
CA GLY A 749 -5.53 -42.16 -20.52
C GLY A 749 -4.53 -41.24 -19.81
N LYS A 750 -4.51 -41.19 -18.46
CA LYS A 750 -3.55 -40.41 -17.67
C LYS A 750 -2.67 -41.30 -16.77
N PRO A 751 -1.46 -40.84 -16.40
CA PRO A 751 -0.62 -41.56 -15.44
C PRO A 751 -1.34 -41.73 -14.10
N GLN A 752 -1.42 -42.98 -13.63
CA GLN A 752 -1.96 -43.26 -12.30
C GLN A 752 -0.96 -42.80 -11.23
N ARG A 753 -1.46 -42.22 -10.14
CA ARG A 753 -0.62 -41.70 -9.06
C ARG A 753 -1.36 -41.65 -7.74
N TRP A 754 -0.61 -41.64 -6.64
CA TRP A 754 -1.14 -41.17 -5.37
C TRP A 754 -1.40 -39.67 -5.46
N ALA A 755 -2.54 -39.19 -4.93
CA ALA A 755 -2.79 -37.75 -4.89
C ALA A 755 -1.75 -37.01 -4.04
N HIS A 756 -1.14 -37.69 -3.05
CA HIS A 756 0.02 -37.20 -2.30
C HIS A 756 0.77 -38.34 -1.59
N ASP A 757 2.09 -38.22 -1.42
CA ASP A 757 2.93 -39.26 -0.79
C ASP A 757 2.50 -39.64 0.63
N THR A 758 1.96 -38.71 1.39
CA THR A 758 1.46 -39.02 2.76
C THR A 758 0.23 -39.91 2.73
N TYR A 759 -0.53 -39.95 1.64
CA TYR A 759 -1.67 -40.83 1.51
C TYR A 759 -1.24 -42.29 1.34
N PHE A 760 -0.21 -42.55 0.52
CA PHE A 760 0.45 -43.85 0.44
C PHE A 760 0.87 -44.35 1.84
N SER A 761 1.53 -43.48 2.62
CA SER A 761 1.96 -43.83 3.98
C SER A 761 0.79 -44.18 4.90
N ARG A 762 -0.37 -43.52 4.76
CA ARG A 762 -1.58 -43.84 5.54
C ARG A 762 -2.13 -45.21 5.17
N VAL A 763 -2.29 -45.51 3.89
CA VAL A 763 -2.79 -46.84 3.45
C VAL A 763 -1.87 -47.95 3.92
N SER A 764 -0.55 -47.76 3.80
CA SER A 764 0.44 -48.72 4.30
C SER A 764 0.32 -48.99 5.80
N LYS A 765 0.16 -47.93 6.61
CA LYS A 765 -0.05 -48.07 8.06
C LYS A 765 -1.36 -48.79 8.39
N PHE A 766 -2.43 -48.52 7.64
CA PHE A 766 -3.71 -49.19 7.85
C PHE A 766 -3.68 -50.67 7.44
N ILE A 767 -2.95 -51.03 6.37
CA ILE A 767 -2.66 -52.44 6.02
C ILE A 767 -1.93 -53.13 7.16
N THR A 768 -0.87 -52.49 7.69
CA THR A 768 -0.08 -53.04 8.81
C THR A 768 -0.95 -53.26 10.05
N ARG A 769 -1.78 -52.26 10.40
CA ARG A 769 -2.72 -52.37 11.52
C ARG A 769 -3.75 -53.48 11.31
N THR A 770 -4.24 -53.62 10.09
CA THR A 770 -5.16 -54.70 9.73
C THR A 770 -4.47 -56.05 9.89
N GLU A 771 -3.22 -56.20 9.44
CA GLU A 771 -2.47 -57.45 9.62
C GLU A 771 -2.30 -57.80 11.11
N GLU A 772 -1.95 -56.83 11.96
CA GLU A 772 -1.85 -57.03 13.42
C GLU A 772 -3.15 -57.56 14.03
N ARG A 773 -4.32 -57.17 13.49
CA ARG A 773 -5.63 -57.61 13.98
C ARG A 773 -5.95 -59.06 13.60
N PHE A 774 -5.59 -59.49 12.38
CA PHE A 774 -5.98 -60.80 11.84
C PHE A 774 -4.90 -61.86 11.97
N ARG A 775 -3.64 -61.46 12.18
CA ARG A 775 -2.51 -62.37 12.33
C ARG A 775 -2.60 -63.11 13.67
N ARG A 776 -2.58 -64.45 13.61
CA ARG A 776 -2.70 -65.32 14.80
C ARG A 776 -1.36 -65.82 15.36
N GLU A 777 -0.31 -65.90 14.53
CA GLU A 777 1.02 -66.40 14.93
C GLU A 777 2.04 -65.25 14.94
N SER A 778 2.75 -65.05 16.05
CA SER A 778 3.77 -63.98 16.17
C SER A 778 5.08 -64.28 15.42
N SER A 779 5.30 -65.52 14.97
CA SER A 779 6.46 -65.93 14.16
C SER A 779 6.13 -65.90 12.66
N GLY A 780 6.82 -65.08 11.88
CA GLY A 780 6.60 -64.90 10.43
C GLY A 780 6.81 -63.46 9.95
N ALA A 781 7.13 -63.28 8.67
CA ALA A 781 7.27 -61.95 8.06
C ALA A 781 5.89 -61.26 7.93
N LEU A 782 5.87 -59.93 8.07
CA LEU A 782 4.70 -59.11 7.74
C LEU A 782 4.38 -59.22 6.24
N PHE A 783 3.17 -58.84 5.88
CA PHE A 783 2.72 -58.79 4.50
C PHE A 783 3.62 -57.87 3.68
N ASP A 784 4.05 -58.35 2.51
CA ASP A 784 4.88 -57.57 1.62
C ASP A 784 4.04 -56.46 0.96
N GLN A 785 4.43 -55.21 1.21
CA GLN A 785 3.79 -54.02 0.68
C GLN A 785 4.64 -53.35 -0.41
N SER A 786 5.66 -54.04 -0.94
CA SER A 786 6.59 -53.50 -1.95
C SER A 786 5.87 -52.96 -3.20
N GLU A 787 4.80 -53.62 -3.65
CA GLU A 787 4.00 -53.20 -4.80
C GLU A 787 2.96 -52.11 -4.49
N LEU A 788 2.73 -51.74 -3.23
CA LEU A 788 1.66 -50.81 -2.83
C LEU A 788 1.79 -49.45 -3.53
N LYS A 789 3.02 -48.99 -3.75
CA LYS A 789 3.27 -47.67 -4.35
C LYS A 789 2.83 -47.61 -5.81
N SER A 790 3.02 -48.69 -6.57
CA SER A 790 2.76 -48.76 -8.02
C SER A 790 1.46 -49.50 -8.39
N ASN A 791 0.99 -50.42 -7.54
CA ASN A 791 -0.19 -51.24 -7.77
C ASN A 791 -1.03 -51.39 -6.48
N PRO A 792 -1.66 -50.29 -6.00
CA PRO A 792 -2.37 -50.33 -4.73
C PRO A 792 -3.60 -51.25 -4.75
N ARG A 793 -4.36 -51.29 -5.84
CA ARG A 793 -5.51 -52.20 -5.98
C ARG A 793 -5.10 -53.66 -5.95
N GLY A 794 -4.05 -54.02 -6.70
CA GLY A 794 -3.51 -55.37 -6.69
C GLY A 794 -2.99 -55.77 -5.31
N THR A 795 -2.30 -54.85 -4.63
CA THR A 795 -1.78 -55.06 -3.26
C THR A 795 -2.92 -55.30 -2.26
N VAL A 796 -3.97 -54.46 -2.28
CA VAL A 796 -5.15 -54.66 -1.42
C VAL A 796 -5.86 -55.97 -1.73
N SER A 797 -6.00 -56.33 -3.01
CA SER A 797 -6.61 -57.60 -3.42
C SER A 797 -5.80 -58.81 -2.92
N ALA A 798 -4.48 -58.76 -3.03
CA ALA A 798 -3.59 -59.81 -2.52
C ALA A 798 -3.63 -59.90 -0.99
N PHE A 799 -3.72 -58.76 -0.31
CA PHE A 799 -3.87 -58.70 1.14
C PHE A 799 -5.18 -59.35 1.62
N ILE A 800 -6.30 -59.00 0.97
CA ILE A 800 -7.61 -59.59 1.24
C ILE A 800 -7.60 -61.11 0.98
N ALA A 801 -6.94 -61.56 -0.09
CA ALA A 801 -6.80 -62.99 -0.38
C ALA A 801 -6.00 -63.74 0.70
N LYS A 802 -4.97 -63.10 1.28
CA LYS A 802 -4.18 -63.66 2.40
C LYS A 802 -4.97 -63.67 3.70
N TYR A 803 -5.82 -62.66 3.95
CA TYR A 803 -6.66 -62.54 5.14
C TYR A 803 -8.15 -62.41 4.78
N PRO A 804 -8.83 -63.48 4.33
CA PRO A 804 -10.21 -63.40 3.82
C PRO A 804 -11.22 -62.90 4.85
N ALA A 805 -10.96 -63.05 6.15
CA ALA A 805 -11.84 -62.55 7.20
C ALA A 805 -11.98 -61.01 7.22
N THR A 806 -11.08 -60.28 6.54
CA THR A 806 -11.12 -58.82 6.44
C THR A 806 -12.37 -58.29 5.76
N VAL A 807 -13.00 -59.07 4.85
CA VAL A 807 -14.19 -58.63 4.09
C VAL A 807 -15.50 -58.81 4.85
N SER A 808 -15.51 -59.60 5.93
CA SER A 808 -16.72 -59.88 6.72
C SER A 808 -16.64 -59.37 8.16
N THR A 809 -15.44 -59.04 8.63
CA THR A 809 -15.23 -58.52 9.98
C THR A 809 -15.30 -57.01 9.95
N LEU A 810 -16.25 -56.44 10.70
CA LEU A 810 -16.39 -55.00 10.88
C LEU A 810 -15.22 -54.41 11.69
N LEU A 811 -14.93 -53.12 11.49
CA LEU A 811 -13.91 -52.44 12.28
C LEU A 811 -14.23 -52.53 13.79
N SER A 812 -13.18 -52.77 14.58
CA SER A 812 -13.31 -52.69 16.03
C SER A 812 -13.27 -51.23 16.48
N VAL A 813 -13.92 -50.89 17.60
CA VAL A 813 -13.90 -49.51 18.16
C VAL A 813 -12.48 -48.94 18.26
N PRO A 814 -11.47 -49.66 18.81
CA PRO A 814 -10.09 -49.15 18.84
C PRO A 814 -9.47 -48.90 17.46
N ASP A 815 -9.93 -49.60 16.42
CA ASP A 815 -9.41 -49.43 15.06
C ASP A 815 -10.15 -48.33 14.28
N CYS A 816 -11.41 -48.02 14.65
CA CYS A 816 -12.08 -46.78 14.25
C CYS A 816 -11.30 -45.57 14.80
N ASP A 817 -10.94 -45.59 16.09
CA ASP A 817 -10.14 -44.53 16.71
C ASP A 817 -8.77 -44.40 16.03
N PHE A 818 -8.09 -45.52 15.78
CA PHE A 818 -6.82 -45.54 15.04
C PHE A 818 -6.96 -44.93 13.64
N PHE A 819 -8.04 -45.24 12.91
CA PHE A 819 -8.31 -44.66 11.59
C PHE A 819 -8.50 -43.15 11.66
N LEU A 820 -9.27 -42.65 12.62
CA LEU A 820 -9.48 -41.21 12.81
C LEU A 820 -8.16 -40.52 13.19
N ASP A 821 -7.34 -41.13 14.06
CA ASP A 821 -6.01 -40.61 14.41
C ASP A 821 -5.06 -40.59 13.21
N LEU A 822 -5.15 -41.60 12.34
CA LEU A 822 -4.41 -41.63 11.07
C LEU A 822 -4.85 -40.48 10.14
N CYS A 823 -6.14 -40.13 10.13
CA CYS A 823 -6.66 -38.97 9.40
C CYS A 823 -6.18 -37.63 10.01
N ARG A 824 -6.00 -37.56 11.33
CA ARG A 824 -5.43 -36.39 12.05
C ARG A 824 -3.91 -36.26 11.89
N THR A 825 -3.22 -37.37 11.61
CA THR A 825 -1.76 -37.42 11.56
C THR A 825 -1.19 -36.41 10.54
N GLY A 826 -0.11 -35.72 10.94
CA GLY A 826 0.55 -34.68 10.15
C GLY A 826 0.93 -35.13 8.73
N GLY A 827 0.84 -34.20 7.78
CA GLY A 827 0.95 -34.45 6.33
C GLY A 827 -0.13 -33.69 5.57
N LYS A 828 -0.41 -34.08 4.32
CA LYS A 828 -1.56 -33.53 3.58
C LYS A 828 -2.87 -33.97 4.27
N PRO A 829 -3.82 -33.07 4.58
CA PRO A 829 -5.12 -33.45 5.13
C PRO A 829 -5.84 -34.49 4.26
N VAL A 830 -6.67 -35.34 4.85
CA VAL A 830 -7.44 -36.34 4.07
C VAL A 830 -8.39 -35.64 3.09
N ASN A 831 -8.58 -36.23 1.92
CA ASN A 831 -9.41 -35.69 0.84
C ASN A 831 -10.85 -36.19 0.88
N PHE A 832 -11.35 -36.51 2.08
CA PHE A 832 -12.69 -36.99 2.36
C PHE A 832 -13.10 -36.60 3.78
N VAL A 833 -14.39 -36.69 4.09
CA VAL A 833 -14.92 -36.50 5.43
C VAL A 833 -15.01 -37.86 6.14
N PRO A 834 -14.17 -38.14 7.16
CA PRO A 834 -14.11 -39.47 7.79
C PRO A 834 -15.29 -39.75 8.74
N ALA A 835 -15.88 -38.72 9.35
CA ALA A 835 -16.99 -38.82 10.29
C ALA A 835 -17.81 -37.52 10.32
N ILE A 836 -19.10 -37.63 10.68
CA ILE A 836 -19.99 -36.49 10.96
C ILE A 836 -20.10 -36.33 12.48
N ASP A 837 -19.18 -35.57 13.05
CA ASP A 837 -19.04 -35.35 14.49
C ASP A 837 -18.73 -33.88 14.80
N THR A 838 -18.37 -33.57 16.05
CA THR A 838 -18.05 -32.19 16.45
C THR A 838 -16.79 -31.61 15.78
N GLU A 839 -15.98 -32.43 15.11
CA GLU A 839 -14.83 -32.00 14.29
C GLU A 839 -15.20 -31.78 12.81
N PHE A 840 -16.47 -31.97 12.42
CA PHE A 840 -16.95 -31.87 11.03
C PHE A 840 -16.49 -30.62 10.31
N LYS A 841 -16.53 -29.44 10.97
CA LYS A 841 -16.04 -28.17 10.39
C LYS A 841 -14.59 -28.27 9.91
N THR A 842 -13.72 -28.88 10.71
CA THR A 842 -12.30 -29.06 10.40
C THR A 842 -12.13 -30.02 9.21
N TRP A 843 -12.85 -31.15 9.21
CA TRP A 843 -12.80 -32.11 8.10
C TRP A 843 -13.25 -31.50 6.78
N PHE A 844 -14.31 -30.71 6.83
CA PHE A 844 -14.90 -30.04 5.69
C PHE A 844 -13.98 -28.96 5.11
N MET A 845 -13.53 -28.00 5.92
CA MET A 845 -12.89 -26.77 5.42
C MET A 845 -11.39 -26.88 5.10
N LYS A 846 -10.66 -27.78 5.78
CA LYS A 846 -9.19 -27.77 5.78
C LYS A 846 -8.57 -28.24 4.46
N ASP A 847 -7.62 -27.49 3.90
CA ASP A 847 -6.92 -27.80 2.62
C ASP A 847 -7.89 -28.02 1.44
N SER A 848 -8.82 -27.08 1.27
CA SER A 848 -9.90 -27.14 0.29
C SER A 848 -9.63 -26.41 -1.03
N LEU A 849 -8.44 -25.86 -1.27
CA LEU A 849 -8.18 -24.98 -2.43
C LEU A 849 -7.58 -25.68 -3.65
N TRP A 850 -6.70 -26.67 -3.44
CA TRP A 850 -5.89 -27.29 -4.50
C TRP A 850 -6.71 -28.09 -5.53
N TYR A 851 -7.94 -28.50 -5.19
CA TYR A 851 -8.85 -29.21 -6.09
C TYR A 851 -9.19 -28.42 -7.36
N SER A 852 -9.09 -27.08 -7.32
CA SER A 852 -9.29 -26.22 -8.50
C SER A 852 -8.18 -26.31 -9.54
N GLU A 853 -7.03 -26.85 -9.15
CA GLU A 853 -5.87 -27.08 -10.02
C GLU A 853 -5.72 -28.56 -10.39
N ASP A 854 -6.26 -29.48 -9.58
CA ASP A 854 -6.18 -30.92 -9.78
C ASP A 854 -7.55 -31.61 -9.75
N LEU A 855 -8.35 -31.42 -10.81
CA LEU A 855 -9.65 -32.08 -10.96
C LEU A 855 -9.55 -33.61 -11.09
N ASP A 856 -8.39 -34.15 -11.43
CA ASP A 856 -8.20 -35.60 -11.54
C ASP A 856 -8.41 -36.30 -10.19
N ALA A 857 -8.19 -35.58 -9.08
CA ALA A 857 -8.41 -36.06 -7.73
C ALA A 857 -9.83 -35.80 -7.18
N VAL A 858 -10.72 -35.22 -8.00
CA VAL A 858 -12.11 -34.90 -7.63
C VAL A 858 -13.04 -35.97 -8.21
N PRO A 859 -14.04 -36.46 -7.45
CA PRO A 859 -15.04 -37.38 -7.99
C PRO A 859 -15.63 -36.89 -9.30
N GLU A 860 -15.66 -37.76 -10.31
CA GLU A 860 -16.22 -37.49 -11.65
C GLU A 860 -15.52 -36.34 -12.41
N ARG A 861 -14.39 -35.81 -11.90
CA ARG A 861 -13.70 -34.62 -12.44
C ARG A 861 -14.62 -33.39 -12.58
N ASP A 862 -15.62 -33.31 -11.71
CA ASP A 862 -16.73 -32.37 -11.84
C ASP A 862 -16.38 -31.01 -11.21
N GLU A 863 -16.28 -29.98 -12.05
CA GLU A 863 -15.88 -28.63 -11.63
C GLU A 863 -16.91 -27.96 -10.71
N GLN A 864 -18.16 -28.45 -10.68
CA GLN A 864 -19.17 -27.97 -9.76
C GLN A 864 -18.94 -28.41 -8.31
N ARG A 865 -18.11 -29.44 -8.09
CA ARG A 865 -17.76 -29.96 -6.76
C ARG A 865 -16.60 -29.25 -6.10
N VAL A 866 -15.97 -28.30 -6.79
CA VAL A 866 -14.69 -27.72 -6.35
C VAL A 866 -14.85 -26.33 -5.77
N PHE A 867 -14.11 -26.06 -4.70
CA PHE A 867 -14.07 -24.74 -4.10
C PHE A 867 -13.12 -23.81 -4.87
N ILE A 868 -13.68 -22.77 -5.53
CA ILE A 868 -12.94 -21.89 -6.45
C ILE A 868 -13.02 -20.46 -5.94
N LEU A 869 -11.88 -19.86 -5.58
CA LEU A 869 -11.81 -18.46 -5.16
C LEU A 869 -12.02 -17.54 -6.35
N GLN A 870 -12.96 -16.60 -6.29
CA GLN A 870 -13.10 -15.65 -7.38
C GLN A 870 -13.77 -14.34 -6.96
N GLY A 871 -13.37 -13.21 -7.55
CA GLY A 871 -13.93 -11.89 -7.23
C GLY A 871 -15.18 -11.57 -8.07
N PRO A 872 -16.26 -11.04 -7.47
CA PRO A 872 -17.53 -10.82 -8.16
C PRO A 872 -17.43 -9.80 -9.31
N VAL A 873 -16.56 -8.79 -9.18
CA VAL A 873 -16.34 -7.78 -10.23
C VAL A 873 -15.32 -8.26 -11.26
N ALA A 874 -14.26 -8.95 -10.83
CA ALA A 874 -13.15 -9.30 -11.73
C ALA A 874 -13.50 -10.45 -12.70
N VAL A 875 -14.40 -11.36 -12.32
CA VAL A 875 -14.65 -12.58 -13.09
C VAL A 875 -15.16 -12.28 -14.50
N ARG A 876 -15.95 -11.21 -14.69
CA ARG A 876 -16.48 -10.78 -15.99
C ARG A 876 -15.40 -10.48 -17.04
N TYR A 877 -14.17 -10.18 -16.62
CA TYR A 877 -13.06 -9.90 -17.52
C TYR A 877 -12.30 -11.16 -17.94
N SER A 878 -12.63 -12.31 -17.35
CA SER A 878 -12.10 -13.62 -17.74
C SER A 878 -12.92 -14.10 -18.93
N THR A 879 -12.57 -13.70 -20.15
CA THR A 879 -13.40 -13.97 -21.35
C THR A 879 -12.82 -15.04 -22.25
N VAL A 880 -11.54 -15.36 -22.11
CA VAL A 880 -10.80 -16.32 -22.94
C VAL A 880 -10.11 -17.33 -22.04
N VAL A 881 -10.34 -18.62 -22.31
CA VAL A 881 -9.61 -19.72 -21.67
C VAL A 881 -8.21 -19.80 -22.30
N ASP A 882 -7.19 -19.93 -21.47
CA ASP A 882 -5.80 -20.13 -21.87
C ASP A 882 -5.21 -18.98 -22.73
N GLU A 883 -5.64 -17.76 -22.45
CA GLU A 883 -4.90 -16.56 -22.90
C GLU A 883 -3.54 -16.50 -22.16
N PRO A 884 -2.40 -16.35 -22.85
CA PRO A 884 -1.11 -16.22 -22.19
C PRO A 884 -1.09 -15.03 -21.24
N VAL A 885 -0.54 -15.21 -20.03
CA VAL A 885 -0.51 -14.13 -19.03
C VAL A 885 0.28 -12.90 -19.50
N ALA A 886 1.29 -13.11 -20.34
CA ALA A 886 2.05 -12.04 -20.97
C ALA A 886 1.14 -11.15 -21.83
N ASP A 887 0.29 -11.75 -22.67
CA ASP A 887 -0.63 -11.02 -23.56
C ASP A 887 -1.67 -10.22 -22.76
N ILE A 888 -2.21 -10.81 -21.68
CA ILE A 888 -3.14 -10.13 -20.77
C ILE A 888 -2.50 -8.85 -20.21
N LEU A 889 -1.29 -8.98 -19.65
CA LEU A 889 -0.61 -7.87 -18.97
C LEU A 889 -0.07 -6.82 -19.95
N GLU A 890 0.48 -7.25 -21.09
CA GLU A 890 0.95 -6.36 -22.16
C GLU A 890 -0.19 -5.60 -22.81
N GLY A 891 -1.34 -6.25 -23.05
CA GLY A 891 -2.55 -5.60 -23.56
C GLY A 891 -3.01 -4.47 -22.63
N ILE A 892 -3.05 -4.74 -21.32
CA ILE A 892 -3.45 -3.74 -20.32
C ILE A 892 -2.44 -2.58 -20.25
N ASN A 893 -1.14 -2.90 -20.18
CA ASN A 893 -0.08 -1.89 -20.14
C ASN A 893 -0.06 -1.02 -21.41
N THR A 894 -0.27 -1.62 -22.58
CA THR A 894 -0.35 -0.90 -23.86
C THR A 894 -1.55 0.04 -23.88
N GLY A 895 -2.71 -0.41 -23.37
CA GLY A 895 -3.87 0.45 -23.19
C GLY A 895 -3.57 1.67 -22.32
N PHE A 896 -2.89 1.49 -21.18
CA PHE A 896 -2.45 2.60 -20.33
C PHE A 896 -1.46 3.53 -21.04
N ILE A 897 -0.47 3.00 -21.76
CA ILE A 897 0.46 3.80 -22.56
C ILE A 897 -0.29 4.71 -23.54
N ASN A 898 -1.30 4.16 -24.24
CA ASN A 898 -2.08 4.91 -25.21
C ASN A 898 -2.89 6.02 -24.54
N VAL A 899 -3.57 5.74 -23.43
CA VAL A 899 -4.32 6.74 -22.65
C VAL A 899 -3.42 7.90 -22.21
N VAL A 900 -2.22 7.61 -21.71
CA VAL A 900 -1.30 8.65 -21.22
C VAL A 900 -0.69 9.42 -22.38
N LYS A 901 -0.34 8.76 -23.49
CA LYS A 901 0.11 9.45 -24.73
C LYS A 901 -0.94 10.41 -25.27
N GLU A 902 -2.21 9.98 -25.33
CA GLU A 902 -3.33 10.80 -25.80
C GLU A 902 -3.58 12.02 -24.90
N SER A 903 -3.31 11.91 -23.59
CA SER A 903 -3.40 13.05 -22.67
C SER A 903 -2.27 14.07 -22.82
N GLY A 904 -1.21 13.77 -23.60
CA GLY A 904 -0.05 14.64 -23.79
C GLY A 904 0.90 14.71 -22.59
N ALA A 905 0.74 13.84 -21.60
CA ALA A 905 1.59 13.78 -20.41
C ALA A 905 2.96 13.16 -20.73
N VAL A 906 3.89 13.99 -21.20
CA VAL A 906 5.26 13.58 -21.53
C VAL A 906 6.15 13.71 -20.28
N ALA A 907 6.92 12.67 -19.98
CA ALA A 907 7.92 12.74 -18.93
C ALA A 907 9.01 13.71 -19.34
N ALA A 908 9.37 14.64 -18.45
CA ALA A 908 10.50 15.52 -18.68
C ALA A 908 11.72 14.65 -19.03
N VAL A 909 12.44 15.00 -20.09
CA VAL A 909 13.73 14.38 -20.38
C VAL A 909 14.53 14.48 -19.10
N PRO A 910 15.05 13.36 -18.54
CA PRO A 910 15.89 13.45 -17.36
C PRO A 910 16.98 14.46 -17.69
N VAL A 911 16.94 15.61 -17.02
CA VAL A 911 18.01 16.60 -17.11
C VAL A 911 19.24 15.81 -16.72
N VAL A 912 20.17 15.62 -17.67
CA VAL A 912 21.47 15.00 -17.39
C VAL A 912 21.94 15.68 -16.13
N ALA A 913 22.04 14.91 -15.03
CA ALA A 913 22.33 15.48 -13.73
C ALA A 913 23.58 16.34 -13.93
N ALA A 914 23.43 17.66 -13.73
CA ALA A 914 24.57 18.56 -13.86
C ALA A 914 25.68 17.99 -12.99
N LYS A 915 26.89 17.87 -13.55
CA LYS A 915 28.08 17.32 -12.88
C LYS A 915 28.11 17.90 -11.46
N GLN A 916 27.73 17.10 -10.46
CA GLN A 916 27.68 17.58 -9.09
C GLN A 916 29.11 17.55 -8.58
N THR A 917 29.66 18.73 -8.28
CA THR A 917 30.89 18.87 -7.51
C THR A 917 30.59 18.32 -6.12
N VAL A 918 31.02 17.09 -5.84
CA VAL A 918 30.74 16.45 -4.56
C VAL A 918 31.81 16.90 -3.57
N ASN A 919 31.38 17.58 -2.50
CA ASN A 919 32.27 17.97 -1.41
C ASN A 919 32.25 16.86 -0.35
N ILE A 920 33.34 16.09 -0.25
CA ILE A 920 33.52 15.03 0.74
C ILE A 920 34.60 15.50 1.73
N PRO A 921 34.31 15.55 3.05
CA PRO A 921 35.33 15.85 4.05
C PRO A 921 36.55 14.90 3.93
N GLY A 922 37.76 15.46 3.89
CA GLY A 922 39.01 14.69 3.80
C GLY A 922 39.43 14.23 2.40
N VAL A 923 38.70 14.67 1.36
CA VAL A 923 39.02 14.42 -0.04
C VAL A 923 39.28 15.74 -0.76
N ASP A 924 40.47 15.87 -1.34
CA ASP A 924 40.80 17.00 -2.20
C ASP A 924 40.29 16.73 -3.63
N VAL A 925 39.36 17.57 -4.08
CA VAL A 925 38.75 17.47 -5.42
C VAL A 925 39.40 18.49 -6.35
N MET A 926 40.03 18.00 -7.42
CA MET A 926 40.55 18.83 -8.50
C MET A 926 39.80 18.51 -9.80
N GLU A 927 39.04 19.47 -10.30
CA GLU A 927 38.32 19.33 -11.57
C GLU A 927 39.08 20.02 -12.70
N THR A 928 39.27 19.30 -13.81
CA THR A 928 39.71 19.86 -15.08
C THR A 928 38.58 19.79 -16.12
N GLU A 929 38.77 20.39 -17.29
CA GLU A 929 37.79 20.30 -18.38
C GLU A 929 37.50 18.84 -18.82
N SER A 930 38.44 17.91 -18.58
CA SER A 930 38.39 16.54 -19.11
C SER A 930 38.37 15.42 -18.06
N SER A 931 38.68 15.73 -16.79
CA SER A 931 38.75 14.73 -15.71
C SER A 931 38.40 15.33 -14.35
N VAL A 932 37.95 14.47 -13.43
CA VAL A 932 37.80 14.79 -12.01
C VAL A 932 38.78 13.93 -11.23
N GLU A 933 39.64 14.58 -10.46
CA GLU A 933 40.62 13.93 -9.59
C GLU A 933 40.19 14.07 -8.13
N LEU A 934 40.12 12.93 -7.43
CA LEU A 934 39.74 12.81 -6.03
C LEU A 934 40.94 12.23 -5.28
N SER A 935 41.61 13.06 -4.46
CA SER A 935 42.77 12.64 -3.67
C SER A 935 42.36 12.44 -2.21
N ILE A 936 42.64 11.26 -1.67
CA ILE A 936 42.34 10.93 -0.26
C ILE A 936 43.54 11.34 0.59
N SER A 937 43.25 12.00 1.72
CA SER A 937 44.28 12.42 2.68
C SER A 937 45.20 11.28 3.12
N THR A 938 46.44 11.64 3.46
CA THR A 938 47.42 10.72 4.08
C THR A 938 47.21 10.54 5.58
N GLU A 939 46.24 11.23 6.19
CA GLU A 939 45.88 11.08 7.60
C GLU A 939 44.75 10.05 7.78
N GLU A 940 44.99 8.98 8.56
CA GLU A 940 44.00 7.90 8.79
C GLU A 940 42.66 8.40 9.34
N ASN A 941 42.67 9.43 10.21
CA ASN A 941 41.45 9.99 10.80
C ASN A 941 40.61 10.83 9.82
N ALA A 942 41.13 11.11 8.62
CA ALA A 942 40.48 11.94 7.60
C ALA A 942 39.91 11.12 6.43
N VAL A 943 39.98 9.78 6.47
CA VAL A 943 39.42 8.91 5.42
C VAL A 943 37.90 8.83 5.57
N PRO A 944 37.10 9.10 4.52
CA PRO A 944 35.65 9.01 4.58
C PRO A 944 35.17 7.56 4.77
N SER A 945 33.95 7.38 5.28
CA SER A 945 33.36 6.05 5.37
C SER A 945 33.14 5.45 3.96
N ALA A 946 33.21 4.13 3.85
CA ALA A 946 33.04 3.44 2.56
C ALA A 946 31.70 3.78 1.88
N ASP A 947 30.62 3.87 2.65
CA ASP A 947 29.29 4.17 2.11
C ASP A 947 29.17 5.62 1.63
N GLU A 948 29.69 6.59 2.39
CA GLU A 948 29.70 8.01 1.97
C GLU A 948 30.56 8.20 0.72
N TRP A 949 31.74 7.56 0.67
CA TRP A 949 32.64 7.61 -0.47
C TRP A 949 32.01 7.00 -1.72
N LEU A 950 31.45 5.78 -1.63
CA LEU A 950 30.84 5.13 -2.78
C LEU A 950 29.59 5.86 -3.27
N ALA A 951 28.80 6.45 -2.35
CA ALA A 951 27.65 7.29 -2.71
C ALA A 951 28.10 8.55 -3.45
N ALA A 952 29.16 9.21 -2.96
CA ALA A 952 29.73 10.39 -3.58
C ALA A 952 30.33 10.07 -4.97
N LEU A 953 31.11 8.99 -5.08
CA LEU A 953 31.67 8.52 -6.34
C LEU A 953 30.56 8.23 -7.36
N GLY A 954 29.47 7.57 -6.91
CA GLY A 954 28.29 7.32 -7.73
C GLY A 954 27.57 8.60 -8.20
N ALA A 955 27.58 9.66 -7.38
CA ALA A 955 27.03 10.96 -7.75
C ALA A 955 27.91 11.71 -8.77
N SER A 956 29.24 11.63 -8.62
CA SER A 956 30.22 12.23 -9.53
C SER A 956 30.20 11.65 -10.95
N VAL A 957 29.71 10.41 -11.10
CA VAL A 957 29.58 9.70 -12.40
C VAL A 957 28.13 9.59 -12.87
N SER A 958 27.26 10.46 -12.37
CA SER A 958 25.81 10.40 -12.64
C SER A 958 25.42 10.62 -14.10
N ASP A 959 26.32 11.21 -14.90
CA ASP A 959 26.25 11.35 -16.35
C ASP A 959 26.53 10.04 -17.11
N LYS A 960 27.07 9.02 -16.43
CA LYS A 960 27.47 7.71 -17.00
C LYS A 960 26.66 6.59 -16.36
N GLU A 961 25.49 6.29 -16.92
CA GLU A 961 24.50 5.36 -16.34
C GLU A 961 25.09 3.98 -15.95
N TRP A 962 25.92 3.38 -16.81
CA TRP A 962 26.52 2.08 -16.57
C TRP A 962 27.53 2.10 -15.40
N LEU A 963 28.31 3.17 -15.28
CA LEU A 963 29.34 3.32 -14.25
C LEU A 963 28.69 3.65 -12.92
N LYS A 964 27.68 4.52 -12.93
CA LYS A 964 26.81 4.76 -11.78
C LYS A 964 26.19 3.46 -11.29
N ALA A 965 25.64 2.64 -12.19
CA ALA A 965 25.06 1.35 -11.84
C ALA A 965 26.12 0.38 -11.26
N LEU A 966 27.31 0.31 -11.85
CA LEU A 966 28.42 -0.51 -11.36
C LEU A 966 28.89 -0.11 -9.95
N VAL A 967 29.01 1.18 -9.66
CA VAL A 967 29.46 1.67 -8.34
C VAL A 967 28.33 1.61 -7.30
N SER A 968 27.09 1.90 -7.70
CA SER A 968 25.96 2.04 -6.78
C SER A 968 25.26 0.72 -6.47
N SER A 969 25.31 -0.27 -7.37
CA SER A 969 24.61 -1.54 -7.15
C SER A 969 25.28 -2.34 -6.04
N ALA A 970 24.52 -2.72 -5.01
CA ALA A 970 25.02 -3.60 -3.95
C ALA A 970 25.30 -5.03 -4.46
N HIS A 971 24.69 -5.42 -5.58
CA HIS A 971 24.78 -6.77 -6.12
C HIS A 971 25.10 -6.77 -7.61
N VAL A 972 25.71 -7.87 -8.07
CA VAL A 972 25.86 -8.21 -9.49
C VAL A 972 25.19 -9.54 -9.76
N VAL A 973 24.73 -9.71 -11.00
CA VAL A 973 24.11 -10.96 -11.46
C VAL A 973 25.20 -11.89 -11.96
N GLU A 974 25.34 -13.06 -11.36
CA GLU A 974 26.14 -14.15 -11.91
C GLU A 974 25.19 -15.32 -12.18
N GLU A 975 25.06 -15.70 -13.45
CA GLU A 975 24.02 -16.61 -13.93
C GLU A 975 22.61 -16.14 -13.52
N LYS A 976 22.02 -16.73 -12.47
CA LYS A 976 20.71 -16.36 -11.90
C LYS A 976 20.79 -15.91 -10.45
N LYS A 977 21.99 -15.76 -9.90
CA LYS A 977 22.23 -15.34 -8.51
C LYS A 977 22.52 -13.85 -8.44
N TRP A 978 22.10 -13.21 -7.36
CA TRP A 978 22.50 -11.83 -7.02
C TRP A 978 23.56 -11.89 -5.93
N LEU A 979 24.83 -11.77 -6.33
CA LEU A 979 25.98 -11.84 -5.43
C LEU A 979 26.43 -10.44 -5.05
N ALA A 980 27.16 -10.31 -3.94
CA ALA A 980 27.73 -9.03 -3.52
C ALA A 980 28.61 -8.45 -4.64
N ASN A 981 28.48 -7.16 -4.92
CA ASN A 981 29.24 -6.51 -5.98
C ASN A 981 30.73 -6.35 -5.57
N PRO A 982 31.68 -7.07 -6.21
CA PRO A 982 33.08 -7.02 -5.83
C PRO A 982 33.73 -5.66 -6.13
N VAL A 983 33.20 -4.92 -7.12
CA VAL A 983 33.74 -3.60 -7.51
C VAL A 983 33.58 -2.58 -6.38
N ARG A 984 32.51 -2.68 -5.58
CA ARG A 984 32.32 -1.81 -4.41
C ARG A 984 33.41 -1.99 -3.36
N GLN A 985 33.87 -3.23 -3.14
CA GLN A 985 34.97 -3.49 -2.21
C GLN A 985 36.30 -2.95 -2.74
N LEU A 986 36.55 -3.09 -4.04
CA LEU A 986 37.76 -2.54 -4.67
C LEU A 986 37.85 -1.01 -4.57
N LEU A 987 36.72 -0.32 -4.60
CA LEU A 987 36.64 1.13 -4.57
C LEU A 987 36.53 1.72 -3.16
N VAL A 988 36.67 0.91 -2.10
CA VAL A 988 36.71 1.41 -0.71
C VAL A 988 37.92 2.34 -0.54
N PRO A 989 37.74 3.54 0.05
CA PRO A 989 38.82 4.53 0.11
C PRO A 989 39.93 4.06 1.05
N GLN A 990 41.20 4.18 0.63
CA GLN A 990 42.38 3.96 1.47
C GLN A 990 43.23 5.23 1.58
N VAL A 991 44.06 5.27 2.62
CA VAL A 991 44.99 6.38 2.89
C VAL A 991 45.94 6.58 1.71
N GLY A 992 46.08 7.82 1.23
CA GLY A 992 47.04 8.15 0.17
C GLY A 992 46.69 7.62 -1.23
N GLN A 993 45.45 7.16 -1.43
CA GLN A 993 44.92 6.81 -2.75
C GLN A 993 44.43 8.04 -3.53
N LYS A 994 44.52 7.94 -4.85
CA LYS A 994 44.04 8.94 -5.80
C LYS A 994 43.15 8.28 -6.82
N CYS A 995 41.91 8.74 -6.95
CA CYS A 995 40.95 8.29 -7.95
C CYS A 995 40.80 9.34 -9.05
N VAL A 996 40.95 8.94 -10.30
CA VAL A 996 40.85 9.80 -11.48
C VAL A 996 39.69 9.30 -12.34
N ILE A 997 38.73 10.18 -12.59
CA ILE A 997 37.52 9.92 -13.38
C ILE A 997 37.63 10.70 -14.69
N ASP A 998 37.88 10.00 -15.78
CA ASP A 998 37.93 10.55 -17.13
C ASP A 998 36.56 10.40 -17.83
N ALA A 999 36.42 10.84 -19.09
CA ALA A 999 35.18 10.73 -19.85
C ALA A 999 34.61 9.30 -19.92
N THR A 1000 35.47 8.28 -19.99
CA THR A 1000 35.07 6.88 -20.17
C THR A 1000 35.52 5.95 -19.04
N ASP A 1001 36.52 6.35 -18.25
CA ASP A 1001 37.29 5.43 -17.41
C ASP A 1001 37.44 5.94 -15.97
N VAL A 1002 37.57 5.01 -15.03
CA VAL A 1002 37.96 5.29 -13.64
C VAL A 1002 39.28 4.60 -13.37
N ARG A 1003 40.26 5.36 -12.86
CA ARG A 1003 41.59 4.85 -12.53
C ARG A 1003 41.93 5.19 -11.09
N VAL A 1004 42.27 4.18 -10.30
CA VAL A 1004 42.74 4.36 -8.91
C VAL A 1004 44.24 4.15 -8.89
N PHE A 1005 44.95 5.06 -8.23
CA PHE A 1005 46.39 5.02 -8.00
C PHE A 1005 46.63 4.93 -6.50
N ASP A 1006 47.60 4.11 -6.10
CA ASP A 1006 47.99 3.93 -4.71
C ASP A 1006 49.49 4.21 -4.57
N SER A 1007 49.83 5.26 -3.83
CA SER A 1007 51.23 5.67 -3.65
C SER A 1007 52.04 4.72 -2.77
N SER A 1008 51.38 3.80 -2.05
CA SER A 1008 52.04 2.78 -1.24
C SER A 1008 52.53 1.57 -2.06
N MET A 1009 52.04 1.42 -3.29
CA MET A 1009 52.40 0.33 -4.19
C MET A 1009 53.43 0.79 -5.23
N ASP A 1010 54.43 -0.04 -5.52
CA ASP A 1010 55.45 0.23 -6.55
C ASP A 1010 54.91 -0.09 -7.96
N ILE A 1011 53.81 0.57 -8.34
CA ILE A 1011 53.17 0.46 -9.64
C ILE A 1011 53.16 1.85 -10.31
N ALA A 1012 53.83 1.98 -11.46
CA ALA A 1012 53.89 3.23 -12.21
C ALA A 1012 52.54 3.64 -12.86
N GLY A 1013 51.57 2.72 -12.90
CA GLY A 1013 50.22 2.89 -13.45
C GLY A 1013 49.11 2.74 -12.41
N PRO A 1014 47.84 2.64 -12.83
CA PRO A 1014 46.73 2.46 -11.90
C PRO A 1014 46.72 1.07 -11.25
N VAL A 1015 46.39 1.00 -9.97
CA VAL A 1015 46.14 -0.26 -9.24
C VAL A 1015 44.78 -0.85 -9.61
N ILE A 1016 43.81 0.00 -9.95
CA ILE A 1016 42.49 -0.40 -10.44
C ILE A 1016 42.15 0.44 -11.66
N GLU A 1017 41.73 -0.21 -12.73
CA GLU A 1017 41.26 0.44 -13.95
C GLU A 1017 39.88 -0.11 -14.34
N ILE A 1018 38.89 0.78 -14.42
CA ILE A 1018 37.53 0.47 -14.86
C ILE A 1018 37.32 1.15 -16.20
N THR A 1019 37.16 0.36 -17.25
CA THR A 1019 36.94 0.85 -18.61
C THR A 1019 35.71 0.19 -19.22
N LYS A 1020 35.07 0.86 -20.17
CA LYS A 1020 34.00 0.26 -20.97
C LYS A 1020 34.37 0.26 -22.45
N LYS A 1021 34.44 -0.93 -23.05
CA LYS A 1021 34.62 -1.13 -24.48
C LYS A 1021 33.36 -1.80 -25.04
N ASP A 1022 32.68 -1.11 -25.96
CA ASP A 1022 31.39 -1.53 -26.50
C ASP A 1022 30.34 -1.82 -25.40
N ALA A 1023 29.84 -3.05 -25.31
CA ALA A 1023 28.89 -3.51 -24.30
C ALA A 1023 29.55 -4.07 -23.04
N VAL A 1024 30.88 -4.17 -23.03
CA VAL A 1024 31.65 -4.87 -22.01
C VAL A 1024 32.35 -3.88 -21.09
N ILE A 1025 32.16 -4.05 -19.79
CA ILE A 1025 32.84 -3.32 -18.74
C ILE A 1025 33.99 -4.20 -18.22
N ALA A 1026 35.22 -3.72 -18.32
CA ALA A 1026 36.40 -4.38 -17.78
C ALA A 1026 36.83 -3.67 -16.49
N VAL A 1027 36.98 -4.43 -15.42
CA VAL A 1027 37.58 -4.00 -14.15
C VAL A 1027 38.88 -4.76 -13.98
N VAL A 1028 39.98 -4.05 -14.18
CA VAL A 1028 41.34 -4.59 -14.11
C VAL A 1028 41.94 -4.22 -12.76
N VAL A 1029 42.44 -5.22 -12.03
CA VAL A 1029 43.20 -5.06 -10.79
C VAL A 1029 44.65 -5.40 -11.09
N ASN A 1030 45.54 -4.45 -10.88
CA ASN A 1030 46.97 -4.59 -11.09
C ASN A 1030 47.67 -4.80 -9.74
N GLU A 1031 48.50 -5.84 -9.66
CA GLU A 1031 49.24 -6.22 -8.46
C GLU A 1031 50.73 -6.37 -8.77
N VAL A 1032 51.59 -6.03 -7.79
CA VAL A 1032 53.03 -6.21 -7.93
C VAL A 1032 53.38 -7.66 -7.66
N ARG A 1033 53.92 -8.33 -8.67
CA ARG A 1033 54.63 -9.59 -8.49
C ARG A 1033 56.05 -9.29 -7.99
N PRO A 1034 56.44 -9.74 -6.79
CA PRO A 1034 57.80 -9.55 -6.30
C PRO A 1034 58.81 -10.33 -7.15
N ALA A 1035 60.05 -9.85 -7.19
CA ALA A 1035 61.13 -10.60 -7.80
C ALA A 1035 61.46 -11.83 -6.95
N VAL A 1036 61.65 -12.97 -7.61
CA VAL A 1036 62.24 -14.19 -7.04
C VAL A 1036 63.45 -14.58 -7.87
N THR A 1037 64.25 -15.55 -7.39
CA THR A 1037 65.53 -15.94 -8.02
C THR A 1037 65.40 -16.25 -9.52
N GLU A 1038 64.26 -16.80 -9.94
CA GLU A 1038 64.00 -17.26 -11.31
C GLU A 1038 63.06 -16.35 -12.11
N LEU A 1039 62.54 -15.27 -11.51
CA LEU A 1039 61.51 -14.42 -12.12
C LEU A 1039 61.62 -12.97 -11.66
N LYS A 1040 61.69 -12.04 -12.61
CA LYS A 1040 61.77 -10.61 -12.31
C LYS A 1040 60.47 -10.07 -11.72
N ALA A 1041 60.59 -9.00 -10.94
CA ALA A 1041 59.46 -8.21 -10.50
C ALA A 1041 58.70 -7.67 -11.73
N GLY A 1042 57.38 -7.63 -11.63
CA GLY A 1042 56.51 -7.19 -12.71
C GLY A 1042 55.11 -6.88 -12.19
N VAL A 1043 54.28 -6.28 -13.04
CA VAL A 1043 52.89 -6.01 -12.72
C VAL A 1043 52.02 -7.07 -13.39
N VAL A 1044 51.18 -7.72 -12.61
CA VAL A 1044 50.25 -8.74 -13.08
C VAL A 1044 48.83 -8.22 -12.94
N ALA A 1045 48.03 -8.36 -14.01
CA ALA A 1045 46.66 -7.89 -14.06
C ALA A 1045 45.65 -9.04 -13.90
N LEU A 1046 44.65 -8.87 -13.04
CA LEU A 1046 43.42 -9.67 -12.99
C LEU A 1046 42.29 -8.86 -13.61
N GLU A 1047 41.67 -9.38 -14.67
CA GLU A 1047 40.53 -8.74 -15.33
C GLU A 1047 39.20 -9.42 -14.94
N MET A 1048 38.27 -8.63 -14.42
CA MET A 1048 36.87 -8.98 -14.26
C MET A 1048 36.02 -8.31 -15.34
N THR A 1049 35.03 -9.03 -15.83
CA THR A 1049 34.23 -8.60 -16.97
C THR A 1049 32.75 -8.53 -16.59
N PHE A 1050 32.10 -7.40 -16.91
CA PHE A 1050 30.70 -7.16 -16.61
C PHE A 1050 29.94 -6.62 -17.84
N GLN A 1051 28.61 -6.77 -17.82
CA GLN A 1051 27.69 -6.21 -18.82
C GLN A 1051 26.59 -5.40 -18.12
N TYR A 1052 26.07 -4.40 -18.83
CA TYR A 1052 25.05 -3.48 -18.30
C TYR A 1052 23.71 -3.62 -19.06
N TYR A 1053 22.66 -3.96 -18.33
CA TYR A 1053 21.28 -4.14 -18.79
C TYR A 1053 20.34 -3.13 -18.09
N PRO A 1054 20.17 -1.91 -18.63
CA PRO A 1054 19.40 -0.84 -17.99
C PRO A 1054 17.93 -1.17 -17.75
N GLU A 1055 17.37 -2.14 -18.46
CA GLU A 1055 15.98 -2.60 -18.34
C GLU A 1055 15.73 -3.55 -17.16
N LEU A 1056 16.77 -4.05 -16.50
CA LEU A 1056 16.66 -4.98 -15.37
C LEU A 1056 16.81 -4.26 -14.02
N THR A 1057 16.20 -4.81 -12.96
CA THR A 1057 16.35 -4.27 -11.60
C THR A 1057 17.81 -4.39 -11.13
N CYS A 1058 18.40 -5.57 -11.28
CA CYS A 1058 19.83 -5.79 -11.07
C CYS A 1058 20.54 -5.72 -12.42
N SER A 1059 20.99 -4.53 -12.79
CA SER A 1059 21.42 -4.21 -14.16
C SER A 1059 22.86 -4.59 -14.50
N ILE A 1060 23.68 -4.97 -13.51
CA ILE A 1060 25.09 -5.33 -13.73
C ILE A 1060 25.23 -6.85 -13.66
N HIS A 1061 25.70 -7.45 -14.75
CA HIS A 1061 25.91 -8.88 -14.87
C HIS A 1061 27.40 -9.18 -14.96
N ALA A 1062 27.90 -10.06 -14.10
CA ALA A 1062 29.25 -10.59 -14.19
C ALA A 1062 29.29 -11.74 -15.21
N GLU A 1063 30.36 -11.79 -16.00
CA GLU A 1063 30.60 -12.90 -16.91
C GLU A 1063 31.12 -14.13 -16.13
N GLY A 1064 30.22 -15.07 -15.83
CA GLY A 1064 30.54 -16.24 -14.97
C GLY A 1064 31.41 -17.31 -15.64
N SER A 1065 31.32 -17.49 -16.96
CA SER A 1065 32.08 -18.53 -17.66
C SER A 1065 33.53 -18.07 -17.90
N GLY A 1066 34.48 -18.63 -17.14
CA GLY A 1066 35.92 -18.42 -17.32
C GLY A 1066 36.60 -17.55 -16.26
N PHE A 1067 35.86 -16.91 -15.33
CA PHE A 1067 36.47 -16.12 -14.27
C PHE A 1067 37.39 -16.95 -13.37
N ILE A 1068 36.99 -18.17 -12.99
CA ILE A 1068 37.84 -19.09 -12.21
C ILE A 1068 39.14 -19.38 -12.96
N GLU A 1069 39.10 -19.56 -14.28
CA GLU A 1069 40.30 -19.79 -15.09
C GLU A 1069 41.17 -18.53 -15.18
N LYS A 1070 40.57 -17.34 -15.32
CA LYS A 1070 41.30 -16.05 -15.22
C LYS A 1070 41.99 -15.89 -13.85
N VAL A 1071 41.32 -16.27 -12.76
CA VAL A 1071 41.89 -16.23 -11.40
C VAL A 1071 43.03 -17.24 -11.25
N LYS A 1072 42.85 -18.48 -11.73
CA LYS A 1072 43.93 -19.48 -11.74
C LYS A 1072 45.13 -19.00 -12.54
N ALA A 1073 44.91 -18.47 -13.74
CA ALA A 1073 45.97 -17.92 -14.58
C ALA A 1073 46.66 -16.72 -13.93
N PHE A 1074 45.90 -15.85 -13.25
CA PHE A 1074 46.45 -14.75 -12.46
C PHE A 1074 47.40 -15.25 -11.37
N TYR A 1075 46.97 -16.20 -10.52
CA TYR A 1075 47.83 -16.76 -9.48
C TYR A 1075 49.00 -17.58 -10.02
N ALA A 1076 48.80 -18.30 -11.14
CA ALA A 1076 49.87 -19.03 -11.80
C ALA A 1076 51.03 -18.10 -12.20
N ARG A 1077 50.72 -16.86 -12.59
CA ARG A 1077 51.75 -15.85 -12.91
C ARG A 1077 52.62 -15.45 -11.71
N PHE A 1078 52.16 -15.65 -10.47
CA PHE A 1078 52.96 -15.41 -9.26
C PHE A 1078 53.77 -16.63 -8.83
N TRP A 1079 53.24 -17.84 -9.05
CA TRP A 1079 53.80 -19.05 -8.42
C TRP A 1079 54.60 -19.95 -9.34
N VAL A 1080 54.25 -20.02 -10.62
CA VAL A 1080 54.80 -21.04 -11.55
C VAL A 1080 55.23 -20.48 -12.90
N ALA A 1081 55.15 -19.16 -13.08
CA ALA A 1081 55.61 -18.51 -14.30
C ALA A 1081 57.12 -18.66 -14.50
N ILE A 1082 57.51 -18.97 -15.74
CA ILE A 1082 58.91 -19.05 -16.16
C ILE A 1082 59.27 -17.80 -16.96
N GLU A 1083 60.38 -17.15 -16.62
CA GLU A 1083 60.84 -15.94 -17.30
C GLU A 1083 60.98 -16.15 -18.83
N GLY A 1084 60.35 -15.28 -19.61
CA GLY A 1084 60.33 -15.35 -21.08
C GLY A 1084 59.35 -16.36 -21.68
N LYS A 1085 58.62 -17.14 -20.87
CA LYS A 1085 57.57 -18.09 -21.28
C LYS A 1085 56.36 -18.08 -20.33
N GLU A 1086 56.06 -16.94 -19.74
CA GLU A 1086 55.11 -16.85 -18.63
C GLU A 1086 53.72 -17.40 -18.99
N GLU A 1087 53.18 -17.01 -20.15
CA GLU A 1087 51.86 -17.46 -20.62
C GLU A 1087 51.82 -18.99 -20.84
N GLU A 1088 52.77 -19.54 -21.60
CA GLU A 1088 52.86 -20.99 -21.88
C GLU A 1088 53.03 -21.82 -20.60
N SER A 1089 53.89 -21.38 -19.68
CA SER A 1089 54.15 -22.08 -18.41
C SER A 1089 52.95 -22.06 -17.46
N CYS A 1090 52.23 -20.93 -17.40
CA CYS A 1090 51.03 -20.81 -16.58
C CYS A 1090 49.86 -21.63 -17.15
N GLU A 1091 49.64 -21.58 -18.47
CA GLU A 1091 48.60 -22.38 -19.13
C GLU A 1091 48.84 -23.88 -18.95
N ALA A 1092 50.09 -24.33 -19.13
CA ALA A 1092 50.47 -25.72 -18.89
C ALA A 1092 50.16 -26.13 -17.44
N ALA A 1093 50.56 -25.31 -16.46
CA ALA A 1093 50.30 -25.59 -15.05
C ALA A 1093 48.80 -25.62 -14.70
N CYS A 1094 47.99 -24.73 -15.30
CA CYS A 1094 46.54 -24.73 -15.10
C CYS A 1094 45.82 -25.92 -15.75
N ALA A 1095 46.41 -26.51 -16.80
CA ALA A 1095 45.88 -27.68 -17.49
C ALA A 1095 46.30 -29.03 -16.83
N GLU A 1096 47.32 -29.02 -15.97
CA GLU A 1096 47.77 -30.23 -15.29
C GLU A 1096 46.76 -30.76 -14.27
N SER A 1097 46.71 -32.09 -14.15
CA SER A 1097 45.89 -32.74 -13.12
C SER A 1097 46.52 -32.55 -11.75
N VAL A 1098 45.70 -32.40 -10.72
CA VAL A 1098 46.13 -32.49 -9.32
C VAL A 1098 46.79 -33.83 -8.96
N MET A 1099 46.66 -34.84 -9.82
CA MET A 1099 47.30 -36.15 -9.66
C MET A 1099 48.65 -36.26 -10.40
N SER A 1100 49.03 -35.26 -11.19
CA SER A 1100 50.31 -35.24 -11.90
C SER A 1100 51.46 -34.96 -10.93
N PRO A 1101 52.59 -35.68 -11.03
CA PRO A 1101 53.77 -35.36 -10.24
C PRO A 1101 54.45 -34.10 -10.81
N PHE A 1102 54.59 -33.07 -9.98
CA PHE A 1102 55.39 -31.87 -10.28
C PHE A 1102 56.81 -32.03 -9.73
N THR A 1103 57.84 -31.80 -10.56
CA THR A 1103 59.26 -31.87 -10.15
C THR A 1103 59.95 -30.58 -10.55
N SER A 1104 60.62 -29.92 -9.59
CA SER A 1104 61.48 -28.77 -9.82
C SER A 1104 62.81 -28.97 -9.09
N GLU A 1105 63.92 -28.56 -9.69
CA GLU A 1105 65.26 -28.64 -9.11
C GLU A 1105 65.77 -27.23 -8.80
N PHE A 1106 65.99 -26.92 -7.52
CA PHE A 1106 66.53 -25.65 -7.06
C PHE A 1106 67.82 -25.88 -6.26
N SER A 1107 68.87 -25.13 -6.57
CA SER A 1107 70.15 -25.18 -5.84
C SER A 1107 70.20 -24.06 -4.79
N ILE A 1108 70.10 -24.43 -3.51
CA ILE A 1108 70.14 -23.48 -2.39
C ILE A 1108 71.54 -22.84 -2.30
N THR A 1109 71.60 -21.53 -2.44
CA THR A 1109 72.83 -20.74 -2.29
C THR A 1109 72.96 -20.18 -0.86
N LYS A 1110 74.17 -19.71 -0.52
CA LYS A 1110 74.38 -19.00 0.76
C LYS A 1110 73.51 -17.73 0.85
N ASP A 1111 73.35 -17.03 -0.27
CA ASP A 1111 72.59 -15.78 -0.33
C ASP A 1111 71.10 -16.04 -0.09
N ASP A 1112 70.55 -17.15 -0.59
CA ASP A 1112 69.15 -17.56 -0.32
C ASP A 1112 68.92 -17.79 1.18
N VAL A 1113 69.88 -18.42 1.87
CA VAL A 1113 69.80 -18.67 3.32
C VAL A 1113 69.86 -17.37 4.10
N VAL A 1114 70.74 -16.44 3.72
CA VAL A 1114 70.84 -15.11 4.35
C VAL A 1114 69.57 -14.31 4.13
N ALA A 1115 69.06 -14.24 2.90
CA ALA A 1115 67.85 -13.51 2.55
C ALA A 1115 66.61 -14.06 3.28
N TYR A 1116 66.45 -15.38 3.36
CA TYR A 1116 65.36 -16.02 4.08
C TYR A 1116 65.42 -15.73 5.59
N ARG A 1117 66.62 -15.81 6.19
CA ARG A 1117 66.82 -15.48 7.61
C ARG A 1117 66.52 -14.01 7.90
N ALA A 1118 66.97 -13.10 7.04
CA ALA A 1118 66.68 -11.67 7.14
C ALA A 1118 65.17 -11.39 7.08
N ALA A 1119 64.43 -12.04 6.16
CA ALA A 1119 62.97 -11.90 6.05
C ALA A 1119 62.21 -12.37 7.30
N LEU A 1120 62.77 -13.32 8.05
CA LEU A 1120 62.23 -13.78 9.33
C LEU A 1120 62.75 -12.97 10.54
N GLY A 1121 63.59 -11.95 10.33
CA GLY A 1121 64.23 -11.16 11.38
C GLY A 1121 65.31 -11.91 12.16
N LEU A 1122 65.92 -12.94 11.57
CA LEU A 1122 66.98 -13.75 12.16
C LEU A 1122 68.37 -13.23 11.77
N SER A 1123 69.34 -13.34 12.69
CA SER A 1123 70.75 -12.95 12.46
C SER A 1123 71.35 -13.66 11.23
N GLU A 1124 72.30 -13.02 10.55
CA GLU A 1124 73.02 -13.56 9.39
C GLU A 1124 74.01 -14.69 9.75
N ASP A 1125 74.32 -14.88 11.04
CA ASP A 1125 75.28 -15.87 11.57
C ASP A 1125 74.77 -17.32 11.66
#